data_AF-A0A6A6F095-F1
#
_entry.id   AF-A0A6A6F095-F1
#
_cell.length_a   1.000
_cell.length_b   1.000
_cell.length_c   1.000
_cell.angle_alpha   90.00
_cell.angle_beta   90.00
_cell.angle_gamma   90.00
#
_symmetry.space_group_name_H-M   'P 1'
#
loop_
_entity.id
_entity.type
_entity.pdbx_description
1 polymer ?
#
loop_
_entity_poly.entity_id
_entity_poly.type
_entity_poly.pdbx_seq_one_letter_code
_entity_poly.pdbx_strand_id
1 'polypeptide(L)'
;MQRIGTPETDRYRDSPSDTDDDETIGPDAPLRPRAPTDDFDPSPARPRPSWQNKLGDRIPKPLKKAWAATVTWVEGPDPPRIYRIEPFLPSIQHVPINLLDQYAPKKTHRFWLLLTAIASWLLVFSLMLHKSSFAAQIPGHGTPIRLSCAARYWGDDNRCGLNGNLCRPFSNASLAFRCPADCHKVLTQGHAVGDQMVRFKPLVVGGPMEQQTGFEDEVVDNAIYRGDSFICASAVHAGFIRDIEGGCGVLTLTGEQSSFPSVKRNSIQSTGFSSYFPHTFGFLSGTRTQCKDLRWPALAPTLIFTILVSLFTTDPAVHFWTIFVALFFHIALVSDPPANTTYYGLLSIAFGRFLPACFCAYVTYRFTSKRSLTGLTAQVEKTILWLGPAWVGSLNNYTFDRIPIQRLTPHDLKAQPGAVPALITIVLAIFFIALGQAWAFRVEGRMPRYLAIYASMVVALLIFLAIPGLNLRIHHYILALLLLPGTSFQNRPSLIYQGLLLGLFINGVARWGFASIVELPTELLKGTAQHSLLPSVSVLAIGAQNITFNMGTLPVFDEKIGVTYDGVSVLVNDVERFRGFRDDLSYWDGEGLVGTGNYTWTWKRHHLGRKYFRFAYMSGSRTADFTKAGIWTEDGDWIAMKDGTSDPQ
;
A
#
# COMPACT_ATOMS: atom_id res chain seq x y z
N MET A 1 -52.12 -18.00 -35.62
CA MET A 1 -52.34 -19.11 -34.67
C MET A 1 -52.38 -18.55 -33.25
N GLN A 2 -53.18 -19.15 -32.37
CA GLN A 2 -53.41 -18.76 -30.96
C GLN A 2 -52.34 -19.34 -30.01
N ARG A 3 -52.34 -19.11 -28.67
CA ARG A 3 -52.54 -17.92 -27.78
C ARG A 3 -52.78 -18.45 -26.35
N ILE A 4 -52.05 -17.98 -25.33
CA ILE A 4 -52.44 -17.99 -23.88
C ILE A 4 -52.52 -19.44 -23.26
N GLY A 5 -52.36 -19.72 -21.96
CA GLY A 5 -51.99 -18.94 -20.75
C GLY A 5 -51.88 -19.84 -19.50
N THR A 6 -51.70 -19.23 -18.32
CA THR A 6 -51.65 -19.87 -16.97
C THR A 6 -53.01 -19.71 -16.21
N PRO A 7 -53.24 -20.11 -14.93
CA PRO A 7 -52.44 -20.84 -13.91
C PRO A 7 -53.25 -21.94 -13.09
N GLU A 8 -52.74 -22.29 -11.90
CA GLU A 8 -53.47 -22.64 -10.62
C GLU A 8 -53.92 -24.09 -10.22
N THR A 9 -53.70 -24.36 -8.90
CA THR A 9 -54.40 -25.24 -7.89
C THR A 9 -54.78 -26.71 -8.23
N ASP A 10 -55.19 -27.63 -7.32
CA ASP A 10 -55.47 -27.65 -5.85
C ASP A 10 -55.19 -29.07 -5.25
N ARG A 11 -55.72 -29.37 -4.05
CA ARG A 11 -55.59 -30.61 -3.24
C ARG A 11 -56.43 -31.81 -3.72
N TYR A 12 -55.94 -33.02 -3.40
CA TYR A 12 -56.72 -34.26 -3.17
C TYR A 12 -55.85 -35.20 -2.29
N ARG A 13 -56.23 -35.86 -1.19
CA ARG A 13 -57.48 -36.12 -0.43
C ARG A 13 -58.14 -37.51 -0.62
N ASP A 14 -57.78 -38.41 0.31
CA ASP A 14 -58.53 -39.51 0.94
C ASP A 14 -59.09 -40.71 0.11
N SER A 15 -58.94 -41.91 0.71
CA SER A 15 -59.80 -43.11 0.61
C SER A 15 -59.75 -44.03 -0.64
N PRO A 16 -60.19 -45.32 -0.54
CA PRO A 16 -60.28 -46.21 0.64
C PRO A 16 -59.78 -47.68 0.41
N SER A 17 -59.87 -48.49 1.49
CA SER A 17 -60.08 -49.96 1.55
C SER A 17 -59.05 -50.90 0.86
N ASP A 18 -58.99 -52.21 1.12
CA ASP A 18 -59.71 -53.14 2.04
C ASP A 18 -58.65 -53.82 3.00
N THR A 19 -58.79 -54.91 3.76
CA THR A 19 -59.82 -55.98 3.98
C THR A 19 -59.59 -56.63 5.39
N ASP A 20 -60.31 -57.72 5.73
CA ASP A 20 -60.08 -58.78 6.76
C ASP A 20 -59.97 -58.38 8.27
N ASP A 21 -60.60 -59.06 9.24
CA ASP A 21 -61.72 -60.02 9.24
C ASP A 21 -62.34 -60.18 10.66
N ASP A 22 -63.58 -60.69 10.70
CA ASP A 22 -64.39 -61.29 11.80
C ASP A 22 -64.56 -60.72 13.24
N GLU A 23 -65.85 -60.62 13.57
CA GLU A 23 -66.60 -60.63 14.82
C GLU A 23 -65.92 -60.96 16.18
N THR A 24 -66.21 -60.15 17.22
CA THR A 24 -67.30 -60.48 18.19
C THR A 24 -67.59 -59.38 19.24
N ILE A 25 -68.89 -59.06 19.37
CA ILE A 25 -69.70 -58.70 20.57
C ILE A 25 -68.99 -58.15 21.84
N GLY A 26 -69.38 -56.93 22.26
CA GLY A 26 -69.04 -56.32 23.58
C GLY A 26 -70.02 -56.70 24.73
N PRO A 27 -70.26 -55.87 25.77
CA PRO A 27 -69.96 -54.44 25.91
C PRO A 27 -69.36 -54.05 27.30
N ASP A 28 -69.68 -52.84 27.76
CA ASP A 28 -69.59 -52.29 29.13
C ASP A 28 -68.23 -51.81 29.70
N ALA A 29 -68.19 -50.50 29.99
CA ALA A 29 -67.32 -49.87 30.98
C ALA A 29 -68.16 -49.44 32.18
N PRO A 30 -67.59 -49.36 33.41
CA PRO A 30 -67.33 -48.01 33.91
C PRO A 30 -66.15 -47.83 34.91
N LEU A 31 -65.52 -46.66 34.80
CA LEU A 31 -65.05 -45.77 35.88
C LEU A 31 -64.02 -46.23 36.95
N ARG A 32 -62.92 -45.44 36.95
CA ARG A 32 -62.22 -44.84 38.12
C ARG A 32 -61.12 -45.65 38.85
N PRO A 33 -60.20 -44.95 39.56
CA PRO A 33 -58.78 -45.25 39.42
C PRO A 33 -58.14 -45.94 40.62
N ARG A 34 -56.96 -46.51 40.39
CA ARG A 34 -56.06 -47.00 41.44
C ARG A 34 -54.61 -46.71 41.06
N ALA A 35 -53.87 -46.04 41.93
CA ALA A 35 -52.43 -45.91 41.82
C ALA A 35 -51.75 -47.15 42.43
N PRO A 36 -50.67 -47.65 41.81
CA PRO A 36 -49.62 -48.37 42.51
C PRO A 36 -48.43 -47.44 42.78
N THR A 37 -47.95 -47.44 44.02
CA THR A 37 -46.55 -47.17 44.33
C THR A 37 -45.72 -48.36 43.86
N ASP A 38 -44.53 -48.13 43.31
CA ASP A 38 -43.47 -49.13 43.28
C ASP A 38 -42.12 -48.43 43.43
N ASP A 39 -41.31 -48.91 44.39
CA ASP A 39 -39.99 -48.34 44.69
C ASP A 39 -38.93 -48.92 43.75
N PHE A 40 -38.21 -48.05 43.03
CA PHE A 40 -37.02 -48.44 42.27
C PHE A 40 -35.86 -47.50 42.61
N ASP A 41 -35.01 -47.94 43.54
CA ASP A 41 -33.85 -47.19 44.04
C ASP A 41 -32.68 -47.20 43.02
N PRO A 42 -32.37 -46.08 42.34
CA PRO A 42 -31.32 -46.03 41.34
C PRO A 42 -30.01 -45.56 41.98
N SER A 43 -29.18 -46.53 42.41
CA SER A 43 -27.82 -46.28 42.90
C SER A 43 -27.06 -45.27 42.01
N PRO A 44 -26.52 -44.17 42.57
CA PRO A 44 -26.04 -43.04 41.77
C PRO A 44 -24.83 -43.42 40.91
N ALA A 45 -25.02 -43.43 39.59
CA ALA A 45 -23.98 -43.71 38.62
C ALA A 45 -22.83 -42.71 38.76
N ARG A 46 -21.65 -43.19 39.21
CA ARG A 46 -20.45 -42.36 39.37
C ARG A 46 -20.10 -41.67 38.04
N PRO A 47 -20.01 -40.32 37.98
CA PRO A 47 -19.66 -39.62 36.75
C PRO A 47 -18.31 -40.09 36.21
N ARG A 48 -18.26 -40.53 34.95
CA ARG A 48 -16.99 -40.85 34.28
C ARG A 48 -16.14 -39.57 34.23
N PRO A 49 -14.93 -39.51 34.83
CA PRO A 49 -14.14 -38.29 34.86
C PRO A 49 -13.72 -37.90 33.44
N SER A 50 -14.05 -36.68 33.02
CA SER A 50 -13.71 -36.19 31.69
C SER A 50 -12.19 -36.08 31.51
N TRP A 51 -11.74 -35.98 30.27
CA TRP A 51 -10.32 -35.79 29.95
C TRP A 51 -9.72 -34.54 30.61
N GLN A 52 -10.54 -33.50 30.83
CA GLN A 52 -10.16 -32.28 31.54
C GLN A 52 -9.80 -32.55 33.01
N ASN A 53 -10.55 -33.43 33.70
CA ASN A 53 -10.26 -33.79 35.09
C ASN A 53 -8.89 -34.49 35.21
N LYS A 54 -8.58 -35.42 34.29
CA LYS A 54 -7.28 -36.12 34.25
C LYS A 54 -6.10 -35.19 33.96
N LEU A 55 -6.29 -34.13 33.17
CA LEU A 55 -5.27 -33.10 32.96
C LEU A 55 -5.11 -32.21 34.21
N GLY A 56 -6.23 -31.87 34.85
CA GLY A 56 -6.27 -31.01 36.02
C GLY A 56 -5.39 -31.50 37.17
N ASP A 57 -5.42 -32.79 37.51
CA ASP A 57 -4.73 -33.28 38.72
C ASP A 57 -3.20 -33.35 38.66
N ARG A 58 -2.60 -33.04 37.51
CA ARG A 58 -1.16 -32.80 37.38
C ARG A 58 -0.76 -31.33 37.63
N ILE A 59 -1.71 -30.42 37.77
CA ILE A 59 -1.47 -28.98 37.93
C ILE A 59 -1.36 -28.63 39.43
N PRO A 60 -0.28 -27.94 39.88
CA PRO A 60 -0.13 -27.52 41.26
C PRO A 60 -1.33 -26.71 41.78
N LYS A 61 -1.76 -26.98 43.03
CA LYS A 61 -2.86 -26.27 43.70
C LYS A 61 -2.78 -24.72 43.62
N PRO A 62 -1.62 -24.04 43.80
CA PRO A 62 -1.55 -22.59 43.61
C PRO A 62 -1.80 -22.18 42.15
N LEU A 63 -1.32 -22.94 41.16
CA LEU A 63 -1.57 -22.64 39.75
C LEU A 63 -3.05 -22.85 39.37
N LYS A 64 -3.72 -23.89 39.92
CA LYS A 64 -5.18 -24.06 39.79
C LYS A 64 -5.95 -22.85 40.32
N LYS A 65 -5.58 -22.34 41.51
CA LYS A 65 -6.20 -21.15 42.12
C LYS A 65 -5.94 -19.88 41.31
N ALA A 66 -4.69 -19.68 40.87
CA ALA A 66 -4.33 -18.53 40.02
C ALA A 66 -5.11 -18.57 38.70
N TRP A 67 -5.15 -19.71 38.01
CA TRP A 67 -5.92 -19.88 36.77
C TRP A 67 -7.41 -19.59 36.96
N ALA A 68 -8.05 -20.15 38.00
CA ALA A 68 -9.46 -19.88 38.28
C ALA A 68 -9.71 -18.38 38.54
N ALA A 69 -8.85 -17.73 39.34
CA ALA A 69 -8.92 -16.29 39.57
C ALA A 69 -8.68 -15.49 38.28
N THR A 70 -7.79 -15.93 37.38
CA THR A 70 -7.59 -15.32 36.06
C THR A 70 -8.81 -15.49 35.15
N VAL A 71 -9.48 -16.64 35.15
CA VAL A 71 -10.72 -16.85 34.36
C VAL A 71 -11.83 -15.93 34.84
N THR A 72 -12.16 -15.96 36.13
CA THR A 72 -13.19 -15.07 36.72
C THR A 72 -12.79 -13.60 36.64
N TRP A 73 -11.50 -13.28 36.64
CA TRP A 73 -11.04 -11.94 36.29
C TRP A 73 -11.37 -11.64 34.82
N VAL A 74 -10.93 -12.43 33.85
CA VAL A 74 -11.13 -12.24 32.40
C VAL A 74 -12.61 -12.14 32.02
N GLU A 75 -13.50 -12.87 32.68
CA GLU A 75 -14.96 -12.82 32.45
C GLU A 75 -15.56 -11.42 32.68
N GLY A 76 -15.01 -10.63 33.61
CA GLY A 76 -15.42 -9.24 33.85
C GLY A 76 -16.40 -9.07 35.00
N PRO A 77 -17.11 -7.93 35.10
CA PRO A 77 -18.13 -7.71 36.11
C PRO A 77 -19.48 -8.30 35.68
N ASP A 78 -20.21 -8.87 36.64
CA ASP A 78 -21.61 -9.26 36.50
C ASP A 78 -22.47 -8.34 37.40
N PRO A 79 -23.48 -7.61 36.86
CA PRO A 79 -23.83 -7.49 35.44
C PRO A 79 -22.80 -6.68 34.63
N PRO A 80 -22.62 -6.99 33.33
CA PRO A 80 -21.67 -6.31 32.46
C PRO A 80 -22.10 -4.87 32.17
N ARG A 81 -21.14 -3.93 32.21
CA ARG A 81 -21.40 -2.49 32.06
C ARG A 81 -21.19 -2.06 30.61
N ILE A 82 -22.27 -2.07 29.83
CA ILE A 82 -22.26 -1.67 28.41
C ILE A 82 -21.90 -0.19 28.28
N TYR A 83 -20.91 0.15 27.46
CA TYR A 83 -20.57 1.54 27.18
C TYR A 83 -21.66 2.23 26.35
N ARG A 84 -22.01 3.46 26.73
CA ARG A 84 -22.82 4.40 25.96
C ARG A 84 -22.21 5.80 26.03
N ILE A 85 -22.50 6.65 25.05
CA ILE A 85 -22.07 8.05 25.04
C ILE A 85 -23.28 8.93 25.39
N GLU A 86 -23.28 9.48 26.59
CA GLU A 86 -24.14 10.61 26.95
C GLU A 86 -23.56 11.89 26.32
N PRO A 87 -24.33 12.66 25.53
CA PRO A 87 -23.78 13.78 24.76
C PRO A 87 -23.29 14.94 25.65
N PHE A 88 -22.09 15.46 25.38
CA PHE A 88 -21.63 16.71 26.01
C PHE A 88 -22.40 17.90 25.43
N LEU A 89 -22.98 18.73 26.31
CA LEU A 89 -23.90 19.83 25.97
C LEU A 89 -25.07 19.37 25.07
N PRO A 90 -26.00 18.53 25.58
CA PRO A 90 -27.06 17.91 24.79
C PRO A 90 -27.85 18.89 23.92
N SER A 91 -28.10 20.11 24.42
CA SER A 91 -28.77 21.18 23.66
C SER A 91 -28.14 21.43 22.30
N ILE A 92 -26.81 21.52 22.22
CA ILE A 92 -26.05 21.73 20.97
C ILE A 92 -26.07 20.46 20.11
N GLN A 93 -25.90 19.29 20.74
CA GLN A 93 -25.82 18.00 20.07
C GLN A 93 -27.13 17.61 19.37
N HIS A 94 -28.27 18.05 19.91
CA HIS A 94 -29.59 17.80 19.37
C HIS A 94 -30.05 18.82 18.31
N VAL A 95 -29.40 19.99 18.15
CA VAL A 95 -29.80 21.00 17.14
C VAL A 95 -29.96 20.40 15.73
N PRO A 96 -29.02 19.59 15.20
CA PRO A 96 -29.17 19.03 13.86
C PRO A 96 -30.36 18.07 13.73
N ILE A 97 -30.65 17.29 14.79
CA ILE A 97 -31.78 16.36 14.83
C ILE A 97 -33.08 17.15 14.86
N ASN A 98 -33.19 18.11 15.78
CA ASN A 98 -34.39 18.93 15.97
C ASN A 98 -34.72 19.74 14.71
N LEU A 99 -33.71 20.27 14.03
CA LEU A 99 -33.88 20.98 12.76
C LEU A 99 -34.40 20.03 11.65
N LEU A 100 -33.87 18.81 11.56
CA LEU A 100 -34.34 17.81 10.60
C LEU A 100 -35.76 17.32 10.92
N ASP A 101 -36.10 17.18 12.20
CA ASP A 101 -37.44 16.81 12.65
C ASP A 101 -38.46 17.92 12.37
N GLN A 102 -38.05 19.20 12.48
CA GLN A 102 -38.89 20.37 12.16
C GLN A 102 -39.16 20.51 10.66
N TYR A 103 -38.11 20.47 9.82
CA TYR A 103 -38.22 20.74 8.38
C TYR A 103 -38.47 19.49 7.51
N ALA A 104 -38.06 18.31 7.96
CA ALA A 104 -38.22 17.03 7.24
C ALA A 104 -38.76 15.88 8.15
N PRO A 105 -39.90 16.06 8.85
CA PRO A 105 -40.39 15.08 9.83
C PRO A 105 -40.60 13.68 9.23
N LYS A 106 -41.19 13.57 8.04
CA LYS A 106 -41.52 12.29 7.39
C LYS A 106 -40.29 11.58 6.83
N LYS A 107 -40.22 10.25 6.95
CA LYS A 107 -39.13 9.43 6.37
C LYS A 107 -38.93 9.67 4.87
N THR A 108 -40.01 9.90 4.12
CA THR A 108 -39.97 10.25 2.69
C THR A 108 -39.26 11.58 2.43
N HIS A 109 -39.48 12.61 3.26
CA HIS A 109 -38.78 13.90 3.12
C HIS A 109 -37.28 13.73 3.35
N ARG A 110 -36.89 12.96 4.38
CA ARG A 110 -35.47 12.67 4.68
C ARG A 110 -34.79 11.87 3.57
N PHE A 111 -35.51 10.91 2.97
CA PHE A 111 -35.02 10.17 1.81
C PHE A 111 -34.76 11.08 0.60
N TRP A 112 -35.72 11.93 0.21
CA TRP A 112 -35.54 12.87 -0.91
C TRP A 112 -34.48 13.95 -0.63
N LEU A 113 -34.35 14.39 0.61
CA LEU A 113 -33.29 15.33 1.04
C LEU A 113 -31.91 14.68 0.95
N LEU A 114 -31.75 13.44 1.43
CA LEU A 114 -30.52 12.66 1.30
C LEU A 114 -30.18 12.40 -0.18
N LEU A 115 -31.15 12.01 -1.00
CA LEU A 115 -30.95 11.78 -2.43
C LEU A 115 -30.51 13.06 -3.15
N THR A 116 -31.14 14.20 -2.83
CA THR A 116 -30.75 15.52 -3.35
C THR A 116 -29.34 15.91 -2.91
N ALA A 117 -28.95 15.62 -1.66
CA ALA A 117 -27.60 15.87 -1.17
C ALA A 117 -26.54 14.98 -1.83
N ILE A 118 -26.85 13.69 -2.05
CA ILE A 118 -25.99 12.76 -2.79
C ILE A 118 -25.85 13.22 -4.24
N ALA A 119 -26.96 13.60 -4.90
CA ALA A 119 -26.95 14.04 -6.30
C ALA A 119 -26.20 15.36 -6.50
N SER A 120 -26.33 16.33 -5.59
CA SER A 120 -25.60 17.61 -5.67
C SER A 120 -24.11 17.44 -5.37
N TRP A 121 -23.74 16.61 -4.38
CA TRP A 121 -22.34 16.23 -4.16
C TRP A 121 -21.77 15.50 -5.39
N LEU A 122 -22.47 14.51 -5.93
CA LEU A 122 -22.04 13.74 -7.10
C LEU A 122 -21.84 14.66 -8.31
N LEU A 123 -22.78 15.59 -8.56
CA LEU A 123 -22.66 16.57 -9.65
C LEU A 123 -21.42 17.46 -9.49
N VAL A 124 -21.22 18.06 -8.31
CA VAL A 124 -20.04 18.92 -8.05
C VAL A 124 -18.74 18.12 -8.16
N PHE A 125 -18.70 16.93 -7.56
CA PHE A 125 -17.55 16.02 -7.59
C PHE A 125 -17.22 15.56 -9.01
N SER A 126 -18.21 15.18 -9.81
CA SER A 126 -18.05 14.82 -11.22
C SER A 126 -17.62 15.99 -12.10
N LEU A 127 -18.17 17.20 -11.90
CA LEU A 127 -17.75 18.40 -12.63
C LEU A 127 -16.30 18.79 -12.28
N MET A 128 -15.90 18.69 -11.02
CA MET A 128 -14.52 18.93 -10.60
C MET A 128 -13.56 17.85 -11.11
N LEU A 129 -13.95 16.58 -11.12
CA LEU A 129 -13.16 15.49 -11.73
C LEU A 129 -13.02 15.65 -13.24
N HIS A 130 -14.10 16.02 -13.93
CA HIS A 130 -14.10 16.26 -15.36
C HIS A 130 -13.20 17.47 -15.71
N LYS A 131 -13.37 18.60 -15.03
CA LYS A 131 -12.50 19.79 -15.19
C LYS A 131 -11.04 19.46 -14.84
N SER A 132 -10.79 18.67 -13.81
CA SER A 132 -9.44 18.20 -13.46
C SER A 132 -8.83 17.35 -14.58
N SER A 133 -9.60 16.45 -15.20
CA SER A 133 -9.07 15.40 -16.08
C SER A 133 -9.07 15.77 -17.57
N PHE A 134 -10.00 16.60 -18.03
CA PHE A 134 -10.20 16.92 -19.45
C PHE A 134 -9.77 18.33 -19.86
N ALA A 135 -9.62 19.29 -18.93
CA ALA A 135 -9.07 20.63 -19.22
C ALA A 135 -7.55 20.63 -19.44
N ALA A 136 -7.02 19.56 -20.04
CA ALA A 136 -5.61 19.23 -20.13
C ALA A 136 -5.24 18.52 -21.44
N GLN A 137 -6.16 18.36 -22.40
CA GLN A 137 -5.79 17.89 -23.74
C GLN A 137 -4.78 18.87 -24.35
N ILE A 138 -3.62 18.35 -24.76
CA ILE A 138 -2.55 19.13 -25.37
C ILE A 138 -2.67 18.99 -26.89
N PRO A 139 -2.77 20.09 -27.66
CA PRO A 139 -2.75 20.04 -29.12
C PRO A 139 -1.57 19.21 -29.64
N GLY A 140 -1.80 18.33 -30.61
CA GLY A 140 -0.78 17.42 -31.16
C GLY A 140 -0.41 16.21 -30.29
N HIS A 141 -0.55 16.28 -28.95
CA HIS A 141 -0.05 15.23 -28.03
C HIS A 141 -1.14 14.51 -27.20
N GLY A 142 -2.41 14.93 -27.29
CA GLY A 142 -3.54 14.19 -26.72
C GLY A 142 -3.75 14.38 -25.21
N THR A 143 -4.23 13.34 -24.51
CA THR A 143 -4.54 13.39 -23.08
C THR A 143 -3.32 13.02 -22.21
N PRO A 144 -2.85 13.89 -21.31
CA PRO A 144 -1.65 13.63 -20.52
C PRO A 144 -1.88 12.53 -19.47
N ILE A 145 -0.90 11.63 -19.30
CA ILE A 145 -0.96 10.57 -18.29
C ILE A 145 -0.63 11.11 -16.89
N ARG A 146 -1.35 10.62 -15.87
CA ARG A 146 -1.12 11.02 -14.47
C ARG A 146 0.08 10.27 -13.90
N LEU A 147 1.23 10.93 -13.78
CA LEU A 147 2.45 10.37 -13.19
C LEU A 147 2.37 10.30 -11.66
N SER A 148 3.16 9.41 -11.06
CA SER A 148 3.58 9.55 -9.66
C SER A 148 4.74 10.55 -9.54
N CYS A 149 4.95 11.15 -8.38
CA CYS A 149 6.08 12.07 -8.17
C CYS A 149 7.46 11.40 -8.33
N ALA A 150 7.54 10.07 -8.14
CA ALA A 150 8.74 9.26 -8.35
C ALA A 150 8.80 8.60 -9.75
N ALA A 151 7.94 9.02 -10.69
CA ALA A 151 7.99 8.52 -12.07
C ALA A 151 9.26 8.98 -12.79
N ARG A 152 9.92 8.03 -13.43
CA ARG A 152 11.17 8.16 -14.19
C ARG A 152 11.20 7.09 -15.28
N TYR A 153 12.03 7.27 -16.30
CA TYR A 153 12.20 6.30 -17.38
C TYR A 153 13.15 5.16 -17.00
N TRP A 154 14.24 5.48 -16.27
CA TRP A 154 15.27 4.54 -15.89
C TRP A 154 15.08 4.09 -14.44
N GLY A 155 14.59 2.85 -14.26
CA GLY A 155 14.37 2.26 -12.94
C GLY A 155 15.64 1.67 -12.33
N ASP A 156 15.55 1.30 -11.04
CA ASP A 156 16.58 0.48 -10.37
C ASP A 156 16.48 -0.99 -10.85
N ASP A 157 17.26 -1.89 -10.23
CA ASP A 157 17.30 -3.33 -10.50
C ASP A 157 17.60 -3.69 -11.99
N ASN A 158 18.38 -2.87 -12.69
CA ASN A 158 18.73 -3.01 -14.12
C ASN A 158 17.54 -3.26 -15.07
N ARG A 159 16.35 -2.73 -14.75
CA ARG A 159 15.11 -3.01 -15.52
C ARG A 159 15.15 -2.58 -16.99
N CYS A 160 16.05 -1.68 -17.37
CA CYS A 160 16.31 -1.30 -18.76
C CYS A 160 17.12 -2.35 -19.55
N GLY A 161 17.74 -3.32 -18.87
CA GLY A 161 18.52 -4.42 -19.44
C GLY A 161 19.77 -3.99 -20.19
N LEU A 162 20.38 -4.96 -20.87
CA LEU A 162 21.61 -4.78 -21.63
C LEU A 162 21.48 -3.64 -22.66
N ASN A 163 22.42 -2.71 -22.62
CA ASN A 163 22.46 -1.46 -23.39
C ASN A 163 21.23 -0.54 -23.23
N GLY A 164 20.41 -0.74 -22.19
CA GLY A 164 19.17 0.00 -21.96
C GLY A 164 18.02 -0.38 -22.91
N ASN A 165 18.14 -1.49 -23.65
CA ASN A 165 17.22 -1.83 -24.75
C ASN A 165 15.74 -1.94 -24.35
N LEU A 166 15.42 -2.27 -23.08
CA LEU A 166 14.05 -2.35 -22.58
C LEU A 166 13.44 -0.99 -22.19
N CYS A 167 14.26 0.07 -22.13
CA CYS A 167 13.84 1.46 -21.89
C CYS A 167 13.94 2.31 -23.17
N ARG A 168 13.81 1.69 -24.35
CA ARG A 168 13.70 2.40 -25.64
C ARG A 168 12.27 2.95 -25.85
N PRO A 169 12.09 3.99 -26.69
CA PRO A 169 13.11 4.75 -27.44
C PRO A 169 13.92 5.69 -26.54
N PHE A 170 15.07 6.16 -27.02
CA PHE A 170 15.94 7.11 -26.31
C PHE A 170 15.82 8.55 -26.82
N SER A 171 15.27 8.74 -28.03
CA SER A 171 15.05 10.02 -28.71
C SER A 171 13.80 9.94 -29.59
N ASN A 172 13.41 11.05 -30.21
CA ASN A 172 12.34 11.13 -31.21
C ASN A 172 10.96 10.63 -30.70
N ALA A 173 10.73 10.74 -29.40
CA ALA A 173 9.49 10.39 -28.75
C ALA A 173 9.13 11.46 -27.71
N SER A 174 7.84 11.73 -27.55
CA SER A 174 7.33 12.70 -26.58
C SER A 174 6.24 12.09 -25.71
N LEU A 175 6.07 12.63 -24.50
CA LEU A 175 5.05 12.20 -23.56
C LEU A 175 4.27 13.40 -23.03
N ALA A 176 2.98 13.44 -23.33
CA ALA A 176 2.03 14.28 -22.60
C ALA A 176 1.89 13.74 -21.17
N PHE A 177 2.32 14.52 -20.18
CA PHE A 177 2.39 14.11 -18.79
C PHE A 177 1.67 15.07 -17.86
N ARG A 178 1.22 14.57 -16.71
CA ARG A 178 0.65 15.35 -15.62
C ARG A 178 1.32 14.98 -14.30
N CYS A 179 1.82 15.99 -13.60
CA CYS A 179 2.40 15.87 -12.29
C CYS A 179 1.45 16.33 -11.17
N PRO A 180 1.41 15.61 -10.04
CA PRO A 180 0.84 16.11 -8.80
C PRO A 180 1.45 17.44 -8.32
N ALA A 181 0.73 18.12 -7.43
CA ALA A 181 1.35 19.12 -6.55
C ALA A 181 2.23 18.46 -5.47
N ASP A 182 3.08 19.25 -4.81
CA ASP A 182 3.92 18.87 -3.65
C ASP A 182 5.03 17.83 -3.96
N CYS A 183 5.34 17.56 -5.24
CA CYS A 183 6.24 16.47 -5.63
C CYS A 183 7.71 16.60 -5.17
N HIS A 184 8.21 17.80 -4.86
CA HIS A 184 9.57 17.96 -4.30
C HIS A 184 9.76 17.26 -2.94
N LYS A 185 8.68 16.82 -2.28
CA LYS A 185 8.70 16.14 -0.99
C LYS A 185 8.95 14.62 -1.11
N VAL A 186 8.99 14.09 -2.33
CA VAL A 186 9.26 12.67 -2.58
C VAL A 186 10.76 12.45 -2.80
N LEU A 187 11.36 11.68 -1.89
CA LEU A 187 12.81 11.52 -1.74
C LEU A 187 13.21 10.09 -2.08
N THR A 188 14.32 9.89 -2.80
CA THR A 188 14.88 8.53 -2.92
C THR A 188 15.58 8.11 -1.62
N GLN A 189 15.47 6.83 -1.24
CA GLN A 189 16.21 6.26 -0.11
C GLN A 189 17.67 5.96 -0.50
N GLY A 190 17.89 5.60 -1.76
CA GLY A 190 19.22 5.48 -2.38
C GLY A 190 19.10 5.37 -3.89
N HIS A 191 20.00 6.03 -4.61
CA HIS A 191 20.25 5.79 -6.03
C HIS A 191 21.69 6.17 -6.35
N ALA A 192 22.40 5.31 -7.09
CA ALA A 192 23.82 5.50 -7.38
C ALA A 192 24.01 6.18 -8.75
N VAL A 193 24.69 7.33 -8.76
CA VAL A 193 24.89 8.19 -9.94
C VAL A 193 26.41 8.37 -10.12
N GLY A 194 27.01 7.58 -11.01
CA GLY A 194 28.48 7.49 -11.10
C GLY A 194 29.13 7.05 -9.78
N ASP A 195 29.97 7.90 -9.20
CA ASP A 195 30.61 7.68 -7.89
C ASP A 195 29.78 8.18 -6.69
N GLN A 196 28.67 8.88 -6.95
CA GLN A 196 27.82 9.50 -5.91
C GLN A 196 26.65 8.59 -5.49
N MET A 197 26.25 8.73 -4.23
CA MET A 197 25.12 8.01 -3.63
C MET A 197 24.04 9.03 -3.20
N VAL A 198 22.97 9.14 -3.98
CA VAL A 198 21.87 10.09 -3.74
C VAL A 198 20.90 9.47 -2.73
N ARG A 199 20.81 10.05 -1.52
CA ARG A 199 19.86 9.65 -0.47
C ARG A 199 19.10 10.87 0.09
N PHE A 200 17.87 10.66 0.54
CA PHE A 200 17.01 11.62 1.24
C PHE A 200 16.81 12.99 0.53
N LYS A 201 16.96 13.04 -0.79
CA LYS A 201 16.57 14.17 -1.65
C LYS A 201 15.78 13.67 -2.88
N PRO A 202 15.05 14.55 -3.60
CA PRO A 202 14.49 14.19 -4.90
C PRO A 202 15.59 13.77 -5.87
N LEU A 203 15.37 12.68 -6.62
CA LEU A 203 16.32 12.22 -7.62
C LEU A 203 16.19 13.11 -8.86
N VAL A 204 17.13 14.05 -9.02
CA VAL A 204 17.29 14.90 -10.21
C VAL A 204 18.77 14.93 -10.57
N VAL A 205 19.07 14.64 -11.82
CA VAL A 205 20.43 14.52 -12.38
C VAL A 205 20.48 15.31 -13.69
N GLY A 206 21.35 16.33 -13.76
CA GLY A 206 21.32 17.34 -14.82
C GLY A 206 20.47 18.57 -14.52
N GLY A 207 20.11 19.33 -15.55
CA GLY A 207 19.54 20.68 -15.45
C GLY A 207 19.84 21.53 -16.69
N PRO A 208 19.67 22.86 -16.60
CA PRO A 208 20.11 23.81 -17.62
C PRO A 208 21.58 23.59 -17.99
N MET A 209 21.88 23.50 -19.28
CA MET A 209 23.25 23.36 -19.80
C MET A 209 23.72 24.64 -20.51
N GLU A 210 25.00 24.97 -20.34
CA GLU A 210 25.64 26.10 -21.04
C GLU A 210 26.16 25.70 -22.43
N GLN A 211 26.43 24.40 -22.61
CA GLN A 211 26.86 23.79 -23.86
C GLN A 211 25.67 23.60 -24.80
N GLN A 212 25.94 23.58 -26.10
CA GLN A 212 24.94 23.21 -27.10
C GLN A 212 24.52 21.74 -26.95
N THR A 213 23.21 21.50 -26.99
CA THR A 213 22.55 20.19 -26.87
C THR A 213 21.78 19.81 -28.14
N GLY A 214 21.48 20.80 -29.00
CA GLY A 214 20.59 20.66 -30.16
C GLY A 214 19.10 20.81 -29.84
N PHE A 215 18.74 21.22 -28.62
CA PHE A 215 17.36 21.41 -28.15
C PHE A 215 17.12 22.79 -27.51
N GLU A 216 17.97 23.78 -27.79
CA GLU A 216 17.99 25.09 -27.13
C GLU A 216 16.68 25.87 -27.31
N ASP A 217 16.12 25.86 -28.53
CA ASP A 217 14.85 26.51 -28.86
C ASP A 217 13.62 25.62 -28.54
N GLU A 218 13.81 24.29 -28.45
CA GLU A 218 12.73 23.33 -28.18
C GLU A 218 12.43 23.16 -26.69
N VAL A 219 13.46 23.15 -25.84
CA VAL A 219 13.40 22.78 -24.43
C VAL A 219 13.62 23.98 -23.52
N VAL A 220 12.75 24.15 -22.52
CA VAL A 220 12.80 25.27 -21.57
C VAL A 220 14.19 25.36 -20.90
N ASP A 221 14.83 26.51 -21.08
CA ASP A 221 16.13 26.89 -20.53
C ASP A 221 17.26 25.86 -20.80
N ASN A 222 17.24 25.18 -21.97
CA ASN A 222 18.20 24.13 -22.33
C ASN A 222 18.35 23.05 -21.23
N ALA A 223 17.27 22.77 -20.50
CA ALA A 223 17.30 21.99 -19.27
C ALA A 223 17.06 20.49 -19.51
N ILE A 224 18.16 19.73 -19.57
CA ILE A 224 18.17 18.30 -19.88
C ILE A 224 18.48 17.46 -18.65
N TYR A 225 17.73 16.36 -18.49
CA TYR A 225 17.81 15.46 -17.35
C TYR A 225 18.09 14.02 -17.79
N ARG A 226 18.85 13.25 -17.00
CA ARG A 226 18.99 11.80 -17.20
C ARG A 226 17.66 11.09 -16.93
N GLY A 227 17.39 10.01 -17.66
CA GLY A 227 16.14 9.25 -17.58
C GLY A 227 15.81 8.64 -16.21
N ASP A 228 16.77 8.53 -15.31
CA ASP A 228 16.62 8.14 -13.90
C ASP A 228 15.99 9.23 -13.02
N SER A 229 15.98 10.48 -13.50
CA SER A 229 15.45 11.62 -12.75
C SER A 229 13.93 11.55 -12.63
N PHE A 230 13.43 11.86 -11.43
CA PHE A 230 12.00 12.01 -11.17
C PHE A 230 11.45 13.14 -12.04
N ILE A 231 10.60 12.80 -13.01
CA ILE A 231 10.08 13.71 -14.04
C ILE A 231 9.42 14.94 -13.40
N CYS A 232 8.63 14.75 -12.35
CA CYS A 232 7.94 15.84 -11.68
C CYS A 232 8.85 16.76 -10.86
N ALA A 233 9.90 16.22 -10.21
CA ALA A 233 10.90 17.04 -9.55
C ALA A 233 11.77 17.81 -10.57
N SER A 234 12.08 17.18 -11.71
CA SER A 234 12.81 17.78 -12.82
C SER A 234 12.02 18.91 -13.48
N ALA A 235 10.69 18.76 -13.63
CA ALA A 235 9.79 19.79 -14.14
C ALA A 235 9.68 21.01 -13.21
N VAL A 236 9.78 20.80 -11.90
CA VAL A 236 9.89 21.90 -10.90
C VAL A 236 11.28 22.55 -10.98
N HIS A 237 12.36 21.76 -11.04
CA HIS A 237 13.73 22.27 -11.16
C HIS A 237 13.92 23.12 -12.42
N ALA A 238 13.37 22.70 -13.57
CA ALA A 238 13.35 23.46 -14.82
C ALA A 238 12.51 24.75 -14.75
N GLY A 239 11.59 24.88 -13.79
CA GLY A 239 10.60 25.97 -13.75
C GLY A 239 9.37 25.74 -14.63
N PHE A 240 9.34 24.62 -15.35
CA PHE A 240 8.26 24.25 -16.27
C PHE A 240 6.89 24.13 -15.56
N ILE A 241 6.86 23.66 -14.31
CA ILE A 241 5.65 23.64 -13.46
C ILE A 241 5.89 24.29 -12.09
N ARG A 242 4.81 24.71 -11.41
CA ARG A 242 4.88 25.19 -10.02
C ARG A 242 4.53 24.05 -9.07
N ASP A 243 5.45 23.70 -8.17
CA ASP A 243 5.27 22.57 -7.25
C ASP A 243 3.96 22.62 -6.45
N ILE A 244 3.55 23.79 -5.93
CA ILE A 244 2.31 23.96 -5.16
C ILE A 244 1.02 23.75 -5.98
N GLU A 245 1.08 23.80 -7.31
CA GLU A 245 -0.07 23.59 -8.21
C GLU A 245 0.00 22.30 -9.03
N GLY A 246 1.17 21.63 -9.07
CA GLY A 246 1.48 20.62 -10.08
C GLY A 246 1.45 21.23 -11.49
N GLY A 247 1.15 20.39 -12.49
CA GLY A 247 0.96 20.85 -13.86
C GLY A 247 1.04 19.74 -14.91
N CYS A 248 0.92 20.13 -16.17
CA CYS A 248 1.01 19.26 -17.34
C CYS A 248 1.71 19.99 -18.46
N GLY A 249 2.32 19.21 -19.33
CA GLY A 249 2.83 19.64 -20.61
C GLY A 249 3.36 18.42 -21.35
N VAL A 250 4.31 18.65 -22.25
CA VAL A 250 4.98 17.60 -22.98
C VAL A 250 6.45 17.59 -22.60
N LEU A 251 6.98 16.40 -22.32
CA LEU A 251 8.43 16.18 -22.32
C LEU A 251 8.81 15.50 -23.64
N THR A 252 10.03 15.76 -24.11
CA THR A 252 10.63 15.11 -25.28
C THR A 252 11.86 14.33 -24.85
N LEU A 253 12.15 13.21 -25.52
CA LEU A 253 13.36 12.43 -25.30
C LEU A 253 14.49 12.97 -26.18
N THR A 254 15.59 13.36 -25.53
CA THR A 254 16.68 14.17 -26.12
C THR A 254 17.95 13.34 -26.39
N GLY A 255 17.82 12.01 -26.46
CA GLY A 255 18.90 11.10 -26.85
C GLY A 255 19.99 10.98 -25.80
N GLU A 256 21.21 10.80 -26.29
CA GLU A 256 22.42 10.75 -25.48
C GLU A 256 22.98 12.16 -25.27
N GLN A 257 23.38 12.48 -24.04
CA GLN A 257 24.11 13.71 -23.72
C GLN A 257 25.42 13.35 -23.02
N SER A 258 26.45 14.18 -23.22
CA SER A 258 27.85 13.88 -22.89
C SER A 258 28.25 14.11 -21.43
N SER A 259 27.51 14.96 -20.71
CA SER A 259 27.71 15.29 -19.30
C SER A 259 26.48 16.00 -18.74
N PHE A 260 26.40 16.14 -17.42
CA PHE A 260 25.24 16.75 -16.74
C PHE A 260 25.71 17.64 -15.57
N PRO A 261 25.34 18.93 -15.52
CA PRO A 261 25.79 19.84 -14.47
C PRO A 261 25.02 19.65 -13.15
N SER A 262 25.65 20.07 -12.05
CA SER A 262 25.05 20.12 -10.71
C SER A 262 24.60 21.55 -10.40
N VAL A 263 23.30 21.81 -10.42
CA VAL A 263 22.72 23.17 -10.33
C VAL A 263 21.66 23.22 -9.23
N LYS A 264 21.47 24.39 -8.62
CA LYS A 264 20.38 24.65 -7.67
C LYS A 264 19.34 25.56 -8.30
N ARG A 265 18.13 25.05 -8.56
CA ARG A 265 17.04 25.84 -9.15
C ARG A 265 15.69 25.46 -8.52
N ASN A 266 14.84 26.47 -8.30
CA ASN A 266 13.51 26.32 -7.69
C ASN A 266 13.51 25.46 -6.41
N SER A 267 14.46 25.77 -5.51
CA SER A 267 14.73 25.08 -4.23
C SER A 267 15.20 23.62 -4.33
N ILE A 268 15.31 23.03 -5.52
CA ILE A 268 15.86 21.69 -5.74
C ILE A 268 17.36 21.81 -6.10
N GLN A 269 18.18 20.90 -5.56
CA GLN A 269 19.60 20.73 -5.91
C GLN A 269 19.76 19.47 -6.76
N SER A 270 20.03 19.64 -8.05
CA SER A 270 20.34 18.52 -8.92
C SER A 270 21.68 17.86 -8.57
N THR A 271 21.97 16.75 -9.23
CA THR A 271 23.20 15.97 -9.08
C THR A 271 23.96 16.03 -10.40
N GLY A 272 25.24 16.38 -10.36
CA GLY A 272 26.08 16.36 -11.55
C GLY A 272 26.54 14.95 -11.91
N PHE A 273 26.74 14.68 -13.19
CA PHE A 273 27.29 13.43 -13.69
C PHE A 273 28.28 13.72 -14.83
N SER A 274 29.57 13.50 -14.58
CA SER A 274 30.68 13.84 -15.49
C SER A 274 30.95 12.75 -16.53
N SER A 275 29.90 12.23 -17.17
CA SER A 275 30.02 11.35 -18.33
C SER A 275 28.71 11.22 -19.11
N TYR A 276 28.78 10.50 -20.22
CA TYR A 276 27.67 10.32 -21.14
C TYR A 276 26.60 9.36 -20.60
N PHE A 277 25.33 9.63 -20.92
CA PHE A 277 24.19 8.77 -20.58
C PHE A 277 23.17 8.74 -21.74
N PRO A 278 22.71 7.55 -22.19
CA PRO A 278 22.06 7.39 -23.50
C PRO A 278 20.58 7.76 -23.55
N HIS A 279 19.92 7.90 -22.40
CA HIS A 279 18.51 8.24 -22.32
C HIS A 279 18.32 9.52 -21.51
N THR A 280 18.00 10.62 -22.19
CA THR A 280 17.74 11.92 -21.56
C THR A 280 16.38 12.48 -21.95
N PHE A 281 15.89 13.46 -21.20
CA PHE A 281 14.66 14.18 -21.53
C PHE A 281 14.73 15.67 -21.18
N GLY A 282 13.95 16.45 -21.92
CA GLY A 282 13.69 17.88 -21.68
C GLY A 282 12.19 18.19 -21.72
N PHE A 283 11.80 19.40 -21.29
CA PHE A 283 10.40 19.85 -21.29
C PHE A 283 10.14 20.82 -22.44
N LEU A 284 9.19 20.50 -23.32
CA LEU A 284 8.95 21.27 -24.54
C LEU A 284 8.35 22.65 -24.23
N SER A 285 9.03 23.69 -24.70
CA SER A 285 8.62 25.09 -24.64
C SER A 285 7.20 25.29 -25.19
N GLY A 286 6.44 26.19 -24.56
CA GLY A 286 5.05 26.49 -24.94
C GLY A 286 4.00 25.41 -24.63
N THR A 287 4.37 24.15 -24.36
CA THR A 287 3.39 23.04 -24.19
C THR A 287 2.67 22.99 -22.85
N ARG A 288 3.01 23.88 -21.90
CA ARG A 288 2.44 23.93 -20.54
C ARG A 288 0.97 24.35 -20.55
N THR A 289 0.07 23.52 -20.02
CA THR A 289 -1.38 23.81 -19.92
C THR A 289 -1.84 24.17 -18.50
N GLN A 290 -3.00 24.82 -18.36
CA GLN A 290 -3.54 25.28 -17.06
C GLN A 290 -4.23 24.17 -16.22
N CYS A 291 -3.72 22.94 -16.29
CA CYS A 291 -4.34 21.74 -15.71
C CYS A 291 -4.09 21.57 -14.17
N LYS A 292 -4.24 22.63 -13.37
CA LYS A 292 -3.87 22.64 -11.93
C LYS A 292 -4.37 21.41 -11.16
N ASP A 293 -3.62 20.99 -10.15
CA ASP A 293 -4.01 19.91 -9.24
C ASP A 293 -5.19 20.33 -8.35
N LEU A 294 -6.38 19.83 -8.68
CA LEU A 294 -7.62 20.16 -7.97
C LEU A 294 -7.85 19.32 -6.70
N ARG A 295 -6.88 18.52 -6.22
CA ARG A 295 -7.11 17.63 -5.06
C ARG A 295 -7.57 18.37 -3.79
N TRP A 296 -6.94 19.51 -3.48
CA TRP A 296 -7.28 20.31 -2.31
C TRP A 296 -8.61 21.07 -2.49
N PRO A 297 -8.88 21.75 -3.62
CA PRO A 297 -10.21 22.29 -3.92
C PRO A 297 -11.34 21.25 -3.87
N ALA A 298 -11.13 20.04 -4.40
CA ALA A 298 -12.15 18.99 -4.46
C ALA A 298 -12.40 18.28 -3.12
N LEU A 299 -11.48 18.40 -2.16
CA LEU A 299 -11.68 17.94 -0.78
C LEU A 299 -12.85 18.69 -0.13
N ALA A 300 -12.93 20.01 -0.30
CA ALA A 300 -13.92 20.87 0.35
C ALA A 300 -15.39 20.41 0.16
N PRO A 301 -15.93 20.20 -1.06
CA PRO A 301 -17.32 19.76 -1.23
C PRO A 301 -17.58 18.35 -0.65
N THR A 302 -16.58 17.45 -0.66
CA THR A 302 -16.74 16.10 -0.10
C THR A 302 -16.66 16.10 1.43
N LEU A 303 -15.83 16.96 2.01
CA LEU A 303 -15.75 17.21 3.44
C LEU A 303 -17.05 17.85 3.95
N ILE A 304 -17.56 18.88 3.28
CA ILE A 304 -18.85 19.52 3.61
C ILE A 304 -20.00 18.50 3.50
N PHE A 305 -20.08 17.73 2.42
CA PHE A 305 -21.10 16.69 2.24
C PHE A 305 -21.04 15.64 3.37
N THR A 306 -19.86 15.10 3.68
CA THR A 306 -19.73 14.10 4.75
C THR A 306 -20.00 14.67 6.14
N ILE A 307 -19.65 15.94 6.41
CA ILE A 307 -20.02 16.64 7.66
C ILE A 307 -21.54 16.80 7.77
N LEU A 308 -22.23 17.22 6.71
CA LEU A 308 -23.69 17.34 6.72
C LEU A 308 -24.37 15.98 6.92
N VAL A 309 -23.95 14.95 6.18
CA VAL A 309 -24.42 13.57 6.38
C VAL A 309 -24.14 13.09 7.81
N SER A 310 -22.99 13.46 8.39
CA SER A 310 -22.68 13.12 9.78
C SER A 310 -23.60 13.82 10.78
N LEU A 311 -23.75 15.14 10.70
CA LEU A 311 -24.56 15.91 11.64
C LEU A 311 -26.06 15.55 11.58
N PHE A 312 -26.61 15.34 10.38
CA PHE A 312 -28.04 15.17 10.16
C PHE A 312 -28.51 13.71 10.06
N THR A 313 -27.65 12.71 10.33
CA THR A 313 -28.05 11.28 10.24
C THR A 313 -27.91 10.52 11.55
N THR A 314 -29.03 10.11 12.14
CA THR A 314 -29.08 9.21 13.31
C THR A 314 -29.02 7.72 12.96
N ASP A 315 -29.34 7.33 11.72
CA ASP A 315 -29.29 5.93 11.29
C ASP A 315 -27.84 5.44 11.04
N PRO A 316 -27.39 4.34 11.68
CA PRO A 316 -26.05 3.80 11.50
C PRO A 316 -25.69 3.35 10.09
N ALA A 317 -26.66 2.83 9.31
CA ALA A 317 -26.41 2.31 7.98
C ALA A 317 -26.21 3.47 7.00
N VAL A 318 -27.12 4.44 6.99
CA VAL A 318 -27.01 5.65 6.16
C VAL A 318 -25.72 6.40 6.49
N HIS A 319 -25.44 6.63 7.77
CA HIS A 319 -24.24 7.35 8.19
C HIS A 319 -22.96 6.64 7.72
N PHE A 320 -22.82 5.34 8.01
CA PHE A 320 -21.62 4.58 7.63
C PHE A 320 -21.45 4.47 6.12
N TRP A 321 -22.49 4.04 5.39
CA TRP A 321 -22.35 3.73 3.96
C TRP A 321 -22.21 4.98 3.09
N THR A 322 -22.95 6.05 3.36
CA THR A 322 -22.82 7.29 2.59
C THR A 322 -21.44 7.91 2.77
N ILE A 323 -20.87 7.87 3.99
CA ILE A 323 -19.51 8.35 4.24
C ILE A 323 -18.45 7.40 3.65
N PHE A 324 -18.60 6.08 3.80
CA PHE A 324 -17.68 5.08 3.23
C PHE A 324 -17.55 5.24 1.71
N VAL A 325 -18.67 5.34 1.00
CA VAL A 325 -18.69 5.50 -0.47
C VAL A 325 -18.08 6.84 -0.88
N ALA A 326 -18.42 7.93 -0.20
CA ALA A 326 -17.86 9.25 -0.47
C ALA A 326 -16.33 9.28 -0.26
N LEU A 327 -15.84 8.76 0.87
CA LEU A 327 -14.40 8.64 1.15
C LEU A 327 -13.70 7.76 0.11
N PHE A 328 -14.24 6.57 -0.20
CA PHE A 328 -13.62 5.63 -1.14
C PHE A 328 -13.39 6.25 -2.52
N PHE A 329 -14.45 6.80 -3.14
CA PHE A 329 -14.30 7.43 -4.45
C PHE A 329 -13.48 8.72 -4.41
N HIS A 330 -13.50 9.46 -3.30
CA HIS A 330 -12.66 10.63 -3.13
C HIS A 330 -11.17 10.27 -3.11
N ILE A 331 -10.74 9.28 -2.33
CA ILE A 331 -9.33 8.85 -2.34
C ILE A 331 -8.96 8.22 -3.69
N ALA A 332 -9.79 7.30 -4.21
CA ALA A 332 -9.50 6.56 -5.45
C ALA A 332 -9.39 7.45 -6.69
N LEU A 333 -10.11 8.58 -6.76
CA LEU A 333 -10.15 9.44 -7.95
C LEU A 333 -9.40 10.78 -7.78
N VAL A 334 -9.33 11.31 -6.54
CA VAL A 334 -8.86 12.67 -6.24
C VAL A 334 -7.60 12.72 -5.37
N SER A 335 -7.63 12.26 -4.12
CA SER A 335 -6.57 12.58 -3.13
C SER A 335 -5.33 11.71 -3.22
N ASP A 336 -5.52 10.40 -3.41
CA ASP A 336 -4.44 9.43 -3.57
C ASP A 336 -4.81 8.39 -4.67
N PRO A 337 -5.00 8.85 -5.90
CA PRO A 337 -5.39 7.99 -7.01
C PRO A 337 -4.24 7.03 -7.40
N PRO A 338 -4.55 5.86 -7.97
CA PRO A 338 -3.64 5.13 -8.84
C PRO A 338 -2.83 6.04 -9.79
N ALA A 339 -1.56 5.66 -10.01
CA ALA A 339 -0.62 6.40 -10.84
C ALA A 339 -0.34 5.66 -12.15
N ASN A 340 0.17 6.38 -13.14
CA ASN A 340 0.42 5.93 -14.52
C ASN A 340 -0.87 5.48 -15.24
N THR A 341 -1.99 6.14 -14.94
CA THR A 341 -3.33 5.83 -15.47
C THR A 341 -3.93 7.00 -16.25
N THR A 342 -4.72 6.69 -17.29
CA THR A 342 -5.69 7.62 -17.90
C THR A 342 -6.94 7.75 -17.02
N TYR A 343 -7.82 8.72 -17.32
CA TYR A 343 -9.10 8.90 -16.62
C TYR A 343 -9.98 7.64 -16.61
N TYR A 344 -10.12 6.97 -17.75
CA TYR A 344 -10.94 5.75 -17.85
C TYR A 344 -10.28 4.55 -17.16
N GLY A 345 -8.95 4.43 -17.23
CA GLY A 345 -8.21 3.42 -16.45
C GLY A 345 -8.39 3.61 -14.95
N LEU A 346 -8.38 4.86 -14.47
CA LEU A 346 -8.61 5.21 -13.08
C LEU A 346 -10.02 4.80 -12.60
N LEU A 347 -11.07 5.07 -13.39
CA LEU A 347 -12.43 4.60 -13.10
C LEU A 347 -12.51 3.08 -13.05
N SER A 348 -11.92 2.38 -14.03
CA SER A 348 -11.90 0.91 -14.07
C SER A 348 -11.26 0.31 -12.82
N ILE A 349 -10.13 0.84 -12.38
CA ILE A 349 -9.42 0.40 -11.18
C ILE A 349 -10.24 0.71 -9.92
N ALA A 350 -10.87 1.89 -9.83
CA ALA A 350 -11.70 2.26 -8.70
C ALA A 350 -12.91 1.32 -8.54
N PHE A 351 -13.67 1.05 -9.62
CA PHE A 351 -14.80 0.12 -9.56
C PHE A 351 -14.39 -1.33 -9.30
N GLY A 352 -13.29 -1.80 -9.90
CA GLY A 352 -12.75 -3.14 -9.62
C GLY A 352 -12.33 -3.36 -8.17
N ARG A 353 -11.84 -2.31 -7.48
CA ARG A 353 -11.49 -2.34 -6.05
C ARG A 353 -12.69 -2.10 -5.13
N PHE A 354 -13.73 -1.42 -5.61
CA PHE A 354 -14.89 -1.02 -4.79
C PHE A 354 -15.70 -2.22 -4.29
N LEU A 355 -16.00 -3.21 -5.14
CA LEU A 355 -16.87 -4.33 -4.74
C LEU A 355 -16.28 -5.19 -3.60
N PRO A 356 -14.99 -5.62 -3.65
CA PRO A 356 -14.38 -6.30 -2.50
C PRO A 356 -14.19 -5.38 -1.29
N ALA A 357 -13.96 -4.08 -1.49
CA ALA A 357 -13.92 -3.10 -0.40
C ALA A 357 -15.27 -3.01 0.33
N CYS A 358 -16.38 -3.05 -0.41
CA CYS A 358 -17.73 -3.12 0.14
C CYS A 358 -17.99 -4.41 0.94
N PHE A 359 -17.42 -5.56 0.56
CA PHE A 359 -17.51 -6.77 1.39
C PHE A 359 -16.81 -6.59 2.75
N CYS A 360 -15.58 -6.10 2.75
CA CYS A 360 -14.86 -5.77 3.99
C CYS A 360 -15.58 -4.68 4.82
N ALA A 361 -16.14 -3.67 4.17
CA ALA A 361 -16.92 -2.60 4.80
C ALA A 361 -18.24 -3.12 5.39
N TYR A 362 -18.89 -4.11 4.76
CA TYR A 362 -20.07 -4.77 5.33
C TYR A 362 -19.71 -5.54 6.61
N VAL A 363 -18.60 -6.28 6.61
CA VAL A 363 -18.15 -7.03 7.80
C VAL A 363 -17.81 -6.07 8.94
N THR A 364 -17.02 -5.03 8.69
CA THR A 364 -16.67 -4.03 9.72
C THR A 364 -17.89 -3.23 10.17
N TYR A 365 -18.80 -2.86 9.27
CA TYR A 365 -20.10 -2.28 9.64
C TYR A 365 -20.90 -3.20 10.56
N ARG A 366 -21.08 -4.46 10.17
CA ARG A 366 -21.99 -5.41 10.83
C ARG A 366 -21.53 -5.81 12.23
N PHE A 367 -20.21 -5.87 12.48
CA PHE A 367 -19.63 -6.38 13.72
C PHE A 367 -18.89 -5.32 14.56
N THR A 368 -18.52 -4.17 14.00
CA THR A 368 -17.87 -3.08 14.74
C THR A 368 -18.72 -1.81 14.70
N SER A 369 -18.88 -1.20 13.52
CA SER A 369 -19.37 0.18 13.42
C SER A 369 -20.82 0.36 13.82
N LYS A 370 -21.69 -0.61 13.50
CA LYS A 370 -23.11 -0.55 13.88
C LYS A 370 -23.28 -0.45 15.40
N ARG A 371 -22.49 -1.18 16.21
CA ARG A 371 -22.58 -1.15 17.67
C ARG A 371 -22.25 0.23 18.24
N SER A 372 -21.19 0.86 17.74
CA SER A 372 -20.75 2.19 18.19
C SER A 372 -21.74 3.30 17.81
N LEU A 373 -22.40 3.16 16.65
CA LEU A 373 -23.30 4.18 16.08
C LEU A 373 -24.78 4.03 16.47
N THR A 374 -25.27 2.83 16.81
CA THR A 374 -26.69 2.61 17.16
C THR A 374 -27.09 3.44 18.39
N GLY A 375 -28.08 4.32 18.23
CA GLY A 375 -28.59 5.17 19.31
C GLY A 375 -27.71 6.38 19.65
N LEU A 376 -26.62 6.63 18.89
CA LEU A 376 -25.71 7.73 19.17
C LEU A 376 -26.33 9.09 18.77
N THR A 377 -26.84 9.81 19.78
CA THR A 377 -27.45 11.13 19.60
C THR A 377 -26.47 12.30 19.58
N ALA A 378 -25.22 12.09 20.02
CA ALA A 378 -24.16 13.11 20.07
C ALA A 378 -23.61 13.46 18.67
N GLN A 379 -24.35 14.27 17.89
CA GLN A 379 -24.05 14.49 16.46
C GLN A 379 -22.72 15.23 16.22
N VAL A 380 -22.40 16.23 17.04
CA VAL A 380 -21.15 16.99 16.91
C VAL A 380 -19.96 16.12 17.35
N GLU A 381 -20.10 15.37 18.44
CA GLU A 381 -19.06 14.43 18.89
C GLU A 381 -18.81 13.32 17.88
N LYS A 382 -19.86 12.70 17.32
CA LYS A 382 -19.72 11.71 16.24
C LYS A 382 -19.00 12.30 15.03
N THR A 383 -19.31 13.54 14.65
CA THR A 383 -18.67 14.22 13.53
C THR A 383 -17.19 14.50 13.79
N ILE A 384 -16.83 15.00 14.97
CA ILE A 384 -15.44 15.29 15.32
C ILE A 384 -14.64 14.01 15.59
N LEU A 385 -15.17 13.09 16.39
CA LEU A 385 -14.47 11.91 16.90
C LEU A 385 -14.50 10.71 15.96
N TRP A 386 -15.44 10.62 15.01
CA TRP A 386 -15.49 9.49 14.06
C TRP A 386 -15.11 9.95 12.63
N LEU A 387 -15.83 10.92 12.07
CA LEU A 387 -15.58 11.40 10.70
C LEU A 387 -14.23 12.13 10.57
N GLY A 388 -13.83 12.94 11.57
CA GLY A 388 -12.53 13.60 11.57
C GLY A 388 -11.36 12.60 11.43
N PRO A 389 -11.21 11.64 12.35
CA PRO A 389 -10.23 10.55 12.24
C PRO A 389 -10.37 9.72 10.96
N ALA A 390 -11.58 9.48 10.45
CA ALA A 390 -11.77 8.80 9.16
C ALA A 390 -11.16 9.58 7.99
N TRP A 391 -11.27 10.90 7.96
CA TRP A 391 -10.55 11.73 6.98
C TRP A 391 -9.03 11.69 7.20
N VAL A 392 -8.56 11.76 8.46
CA VAL A 392 -7.11 11.70 8.80
C VAL A 392 -6.47 10.38 8.35
N GLY A 393 -7.16 9.25 8.50
CA GLY A 393 -6.71 7.94 7.99
C GLY A 393 -6.85 7.79 6.47
N SER A 394 -7.90 8.36 5.87
CA SER A 394 -8.11 8.31 4.41
C SER A 394 -7.03 9.10 3.66
N LEU A 395 -6.53 10.17 4.26
CA LEU A 395 -5.45 11.03 3.76
C LEU A 395 -4.07 10.62 4.32
N ASN A 396 -3.82 9.31 4.49
CA ASN A 396 -2.57 8.73 5.02
C ASN A 396 -1.30 9.35 4.40
N ASN A 397 -1.32 9.57 3.09
CA ASN A 397 -0.25 10.18 2.28
C ASN A 397 0.08 11.65 2.64
N TYR A 398 -0.80 12.32 3.39
CA TYR A 398 -0.59 13.67 3.93
C TYR A 398 -0.45 13.71 5.46
N THR A 399 -0.77 12.62 6.16
CA THR A 399 -0.81 12.54 7.62
C THR A 399 0.31 11.64 8.18
N PHE A 400 0.23 10.32 7.99
CA PHE A 400 1.15 9.36 8.59
C PHE A 400 2.39 9.07 7.73
N ASP A 401 2.31 9.15 6.40
CA ASP A 401 3.47 8.94 5.51
C ASP A 401 4.53 10.07 5.61
N ARG A 402 4.25 11.11 6.42
CA ARG A 402 5.21 12.16 6.81
C ARG A 402 5.96 11.85 8.11
N ILE A 403 5.59 10.80 8.83
CA ILE A 403 6.34 10.31 9.99
C ILE A 403 7.66 9.70 9.47
N PRO A 404 8.82 9.96 10.10
CA PRO A 404 10.12 9.55 9.58
C PRO A 404 10.40 8.05 9.81
N ILE A 405 9.54 7.16 9.33
CA ILE A 405 9.70 5.70 9.41
C ILE A 405 9.24 5.09 8.08
N GLN A 406 10.14 5.01 7.08
CA GLN A 406 9.80 4.37 5.79
C GLN A 406 10.01 2.84 5.81
N ARG A 407 10.95 2.37 6.63
CA ARG A 407 11.31 0.96 6.82
C ARG A 407 11.69 0.73 8.29
N LEU A 408 11.59 -0.50 8.77
CA LEU A 408 11.93 -0.89 10.14
C LEU A 408 13.33 -1.55 10.24
N THR A 409 14.22 -1.34 9.27
CA THR A 409 15.57 -1.93 9.32
C THR A 409 16.45 -1.19 10.34
N PRO A 410 17.43 -1.87 10.97
CA PRO A 410 18.39 -1.22 11.87
C PRO A 410 19.32 -0.19 11.20
N HIS A 411 19.39 -0.16 9.86
CA HIS A 411 20.14 0.83 9.09
C HIS A 411 19.27 2.06 8.80
N ASP A 412 18.07 1.89 8.23
CA ASP A 412 17.13 2.98 7.95
C ASP A 412 16.81 3.80 9.22
N LEU A 413 16.54 3.12 10.33
CA LEU A 413 16.24 3.77 11.62
C LEU A 413 17.41 4.59 12.20
N LYS A 414 18.65 4.38 11.72
CA LYS A 414 19.83 5.19 12.07
C LYS A 414 20.11 6.28 11.03
N ALA A 415 19.85 5.99 9.75
CA ALA A 415 20.09 6.92 8.65
C ALA A 415 19.02 8.03 8.56
N GLN A 416 17.78 7.73 8.96
CA GLN A 416 16.66 8.67 8.91
C GLN A 416 16.52 9.46 10.22
N PRO A 417 16.73 10.80 10.22
CA PRO A 417 16.65 11.60 11.43
C PRO A 417 15.23 11.61 12.01
N GLY A 418 15.11 11.37 13.33
CA GLY A 418 13.84 11.33 14.05
C GLY A 418 13.10 9.98 14.02
N ALA A 419 13.62 8.96 13.32
CA ALA A 419 12.95 7.66 13.18
C ALA A 419 12.76 6.91 14.51
N VAL A 420 13.81 6.80 15.32
CA VAL A 420 13.79 6.10 16.62
C VAL A 420 12.75 6.68 17.60
N PRO A 421 12.72 8.00 17.92
CA PRO A 421 11.71 8.54 18.84
C PRO A 421 10.28 8.44 18.27
N ALA A 422 10.10 8.55 16.96
CA ALA A 422 8.79 8.34 16.33
C ALA A 422 8.31 6.89 16.51
N LEU A 423 9.19 5.91 16.30
CA LEU A 423 8.87 4.48 16.46
C LEU A 423 8.50 4.14 17.91
N ILE A 424 9.29 4.61 18.88
CA ILE A 424 9.01 4.43 20.31
C ILE A 424 7.64 5.03 20.67
N THR A 425 7.35 6.25 20.19
CA THR A 425 6.07 6.94 20.45
C THR A 425 4.88 6.15 19.91
N ILE A 426 4.99 5.60 18.69
CA ILE A 426 3.91 4.81 18.06
C ILE A 426 3.70 3.48 18.78
N VAL A 427 4.77 2.76 19.13
CA VAL A 427 4.68 1.48 19.86
C VAL A 427 4.04 1.68 21.23
N LEU A 428 4.44 2.71 21.98
CA LEU A 428 3.84 3.03 23.27
C LEU A 428 2.36 3.44 23.12
N ALA A 429 2.03 4.26 22.12
CA ALA A 429 0.64 4.65 21.86
C ALA A 429 -0.25 3.43 21.55
N ILE A 430 0.19 2.54 20.66
CA ILE A 430 -0.53 1.30 20.32
C ILE A 430 -0.68 0.40 21.56
N PHE A 431 0.35 0.28 22.39
CA PHE A 431 0.30 -0.50 23.63
C PHE A 431 -0.75 0.03 24.62
N PHE A 432 -0.76 1.35 24.90
CA PHE A 432 -1.75 1.94 25.80
C PHE A 432 -3.18 1.91 25.21
N ILE A 433 -3.34 2.04 23.89
CA ILE A 433 -4.62 1.83 23.20
C ILE A 433 -5.10 0.39 23.39
N ALA A 434 -4.22 -0.61 23.19
CA ALA A 434 -4.56 -2.02 23.37
C ALA A 434 -4.96 -2.35 24.81
N LEU A 435 -4.25 -1.83 25.81
CA LEU A 435 -4.64 -1.95 27.23
C LEU A 435 -6.00 -1.32 27.51
N GLY A 436 -6.27 -0.12 27.00
CA GLY A 436 -7.56 0.56 27.17
C GLY A 436 -8.73 -0.19 26.54
N GLN A 437 -8.53 -0.76 25.34
CA GLN A 437 -9.55 -1.58 24.67
C GLN A 437 -9.74 -2.95 25.33
N ALA A 438 -8.66 -3.59 25.79
CA ALA A 438 -8.75 -4.81 26.59
C ALA A 438 -9.56 -4.56 27.88
N TRP A 439 -9.30 -3.45 28.58
CA TRP A 439 -10.11 -3.04 29.74
C TRP A 439 -11.58 -2.80 29.38
N ALA A 440 -11.86 -2.18 28.22
CA ALA A 440 -13.24 -2.03 27.75
C ALA A 440 -13.93 -3.38 27.45
N PHE A 441 -13.22 -4.36 26.86
CA PHE A 441 -13.76 -5.71 26.63
C PHE A 441 -14.04 -6.45 27.95
N ARG A 442 -13.19 -6.25 28.97
CA ARG A 442 -13.43 -6.71 30.34
C ARG A 442 -14.74 -6.12 30.88
N VAL A 443 -14.89 -4.80 30.84
CA VAL A 443 -15.98 -4.08 31.50
C VAL A 443 -17.36 -4.44 30.91
N GLU A 444 -17.40 -4.79 29.62
CA GLU A 444 -18.61 -5.29 28.95
C GLU A 444 -18.81 -6.83 28.99
N GLY A 445 -17.97 -7.58 29.70
CA GLY A 445 -18.05 -9.05 29.74
C GLY A 445 -17.77 -9.76 28.41
N ARG A 446 -17.04 -9.11 27.50
CA ARG A 446 -16.74 -9.61 26.14
C ARG A 446 -15.32 -10.14 25.95
N MET A 447 -14.42 -9.95 26.91
CA MET A 447 -13.00 -10.29 26.80
C MET A 447 -12.71 -11.75 26.38
N PRO A 448 -13.34 -12.81 26.95
CA PRO A 448 -13.05 -14.19 26.54
C PRO A 448 -13.22 -14.42 25.02
N ARG A 449 -14.30 -13.87 24.45
CA ARG A 449 -14.62 -13.98 23.03
C ARG A 449 -13.64 -13.22 22.13
N TYR A 450 -13.19 -12.05 22.56
CA TYR A 450 -12.23 -11.26 21.77
C TYR A 450 -10.79 -11.77 21.92
N LEU A 451 -10.42 -12.34 23.06
CA LEU A 451 -9.17 -13.10 23.20
C LEU A 451 -9.14 -14.30 22.23
N ALA A 452 -10.25 -15.05 22.08
CA ALA A 452 -10.34 -16.14 21.11
C ALA A 452 -10.21 -15.66 19.65
N ILE A 453 -10.81 -14.52 19.30
CA ILE A 453 -10.70 -13.91 17.96
C ILE A 453 -9.26 -13.43 17.69
N TYR A 454 -8.64 -12.74 18.64
CA TYR A 454 -7.26 -12.27 18.48
C TYR A 454 -6.24 -13.43 18.51
N ALA A 455 -6.49 -14.48 19.28
CA ALA A 455 -5.68 -15.70 19.25
C ALA A 455 -5.74 -16.40 17.89
N SER A 456 -6.91 -16.51 17.25
CA SER A 456 -6.99 -17.13 15.91
C SER A 456 -6.35 -16.25 14.83
N MET A 457 -6.43 -14.93 14.94
CA MET A 457 -5.67 -14.00 14.08
C MET A 457 -4.15 -14.15 14.26
N VAL A 458 -3.67 -14.23 15.50
CA VAL A 458 -2.24 -14.45 15.79
C VAL A 458 -1.78 -15.81 15.28
N VAL A 459 -2.56 -16.88 15.47
CA VAL A 459 -2.25 -18.21 14.93
C VAL A 459 -2.19 -18.19 13.40
N ALA A 460 -3.10 -17.49 12.72
CA ALA A 460 -3.04 -17.33 11.26
C ALA A 460 -1.77 -16.58 10.81
N LEU A 461 -1.39 -15.50 11.51
CA LEU A 461 -0.14 -14.77 11.24
C LEU A 461 1.11 -15.62 11.50
N LEU A 462 1.12 -16.46 12.55
CA LEU A 462 2.20 -17.40 12.83
C LEU A 462 2.29 -18.52 11.77
N ILE A 463 1.15 -19.02 11.27
CA ILE A 463 1.12 -19.95 10.14
C ILE A 463 1.73 -19.30 8.89
N PHE A 464 1.33 -18.07 8.57
CA PHE A 464 1.91 -17.33 7.44
C PHE A 464 3.41 -17.05 7.59
N LEU A 465 3.87 -16.74 8.81
CA LEU A 465 5.29 -16.54 9.13
C LEU A 465 6.12 -17.83 9.02
N ALA A 466 5.49 -19.00 9.17
CA ALA A 466 6.14 -20.31 9.09
C ALA A 466 6.24 -20.87 7.65
N ILE A 467 5.73 -20.17 6.63
CA ILE A 467 5.81 -20.64 5.23
C ILE A 467 7.22 -20.32 4.67
N PRO A 468 8.05 -21.33 4.34
CA PRO A 468 9.39 -21.08 3.81
C PRO A 468 9.33 -20.42 2.43
N GLY A 469 10.29 -19.53 2.16
CA GLY A 469 10.38 -18.80 0.89
C GLY A 469 9.40 -17.63 0.73
N LEU A 470 8.61 -17.31 1.76
CA LEU A 470 7.78 -16.10 1.85
C LEU A 470 8.15 -15.27 3.09
N ASN A 471 7.76 -14.01 3.09
CA ASN A 471 7.92 -13.08 4.21
C ASN A 471 6.60 -12.37 4.50
N LEU A 472 6.32 -12.13 5.79
CA LEU A 472 5.09 -11.48 6.26
C LEU A 472 5.16 -9.95 6.08
N ARG A 473 4.24 -9.37 5.31
CA ARG A 473 4.12 -7.92 5.08
C ARG A 473 2.72 -7.42 5.45
N ILE A 474 2.58 -6.84 6.63
CA ILE A 474 1.31 -6.28 7.11
C ILE A 474 1.15 -4.85 6.58
N HIS A 475 0.51 -4.71 5.43
CA HIS A 475 0.07 -3.42 4.88
C HIS A 475 -0.90 -2.70 5.84
N HIS A 476 -0.95 -1.37 5.82
CA HIS A 476 -1.78 -0.56 6.73
C HIS A 476 -3.27 -0.86 6.64
N TYR A 477 -3.78 -1.25 5.46
CA TYR A 477 -5.16 -1.70 5.31
C TYR A 477 -5.43 -3.06 5.99
N ILE A 478 -4.44 -3.95 6.05
CA ILE A 478 -4.52 -5.24 6.76
C ILE A 478 -4.48 -4.98 8.28
N LEU A 479 -3.56 -4.12 8.73
CA LEU A 479 -3.49 -3.67 10.12
C LEU A 479 -4.81 -3.05 10.58
N ALA A 480 -5.45 -2.24 9.73
CA ALA A 480 -6.77 -1.68 9.99
C ALA A 480 -7.85 -2.76 10.18
N LEU A 481 -7.90 -3.77 9.30
CA LEU A 481 -8.86 -4.87 9.42
C LEU A 481 -8.63 -5.76 10.66
N LEU A 482 -7.38 -5.94 11.08
CA LEU A 482 -7.03 -6.66 12.31
C LEU A 482 -7.42 -5.87 13.57
N LEU A 483 -7.26 -4.54 13.58
CA LEU A 483 -7.52 -3.71 14.77
C LEU A 483 -8.99 -3.25 14.91
N LEU A 484 -9.75 -3.11 13.82
CA LEU A 484 -11.15 -2.65 13.84
C LEU A 484 -12.10 -3.46 14.75
N PRO A 485 -12.01 -4.80 14.87
CA PRO A 485 -12.79 -5.57 15.84
C PRO A 485 -12.59 -5.09 17.28
N GLY A 486 -11.36 -4.70 17.60
CA GLY A 486 -10.91 -4.19 18.89
C GLY A 486 -11.50 -2.84 19.30
N THR A 487 -12.17 -2.12 18.38
CA THR A 487 -12.78 -0.80 18.64
C THR A 487 -14.31 -0.85 18.65
N SER A 488 -14.90 -2.01 18.91
CA SER A 488 -16.35 -2.27 18.78
C SER A 488 -17.17 -1.75 19.98
N PHE A 489 -17.00 -0.49 20.38
CA PHE A 489 -17.64 0.12 21.56
C PHE A 489 -18.25 1.48 21.27
N GLN A 490 -19.38 1.78 21.91
CA GLN A 490 -19.91 3.14 22.00
C GLN A 490 -19.22 3.90 23.15
N ASN A 491 -17.92 4.16 22.99
CA ASN A 491 -17.14 5.06 23.85
C ASN A 491 -16.25 5.99 23.00
N ARG A 492 -15.89 7.15 23.56
CA ARG A 492 -15.23 8.25 22.84
C ARG A 492 -13.89 7.84 22.18
N PRO A 493 -12.96 7.14 22.86
CA PRO A 493 -11.73 6.67 22.23
C PRO A 493 -11.98 5.70 21.07
N SER A 494 -12.96 4.80 21.22
CA SER A 494 -13.27 3.81 20.17
C SER A 494 -13.82 4.45 18.90
N LEU A 495 -14.56 5.55 18.98
CA LEU A 495 -14.94 6.31 17.78
C LEU A 495 -13.71 6.82 17.02
N ILE A 496 -12.71 7.34 17.72
CA ILE A 496 -11.46 7.84 17.13
C ILE A 496 -10.72 6.74 16.40
N TYR A 497 -10.47 5.61 17.08
CA TYR A 497 -9.73 4.51 16.48
C TYR A 497 -10.52 3.84 15.34
N GLN A 498 -11.82 3.65 15.50
CA GLN A 498 -12.67 3.04 14.47
C GLN A 498 -12.75 3.91 13.20
N GLY A 499 -12.89 5.23 13.36
CA GLY A 499 -12.84 6.17 12.24
C GLY A 499 -11.47 6.11 11.56
N LEU A 500 -10.39 6.29 12.33
CA LEU A 500 -9.01 6.26 11.84
C LEU A 500 -8.67 4.99 11.05
N LEU A 501 -8.95 3.81 11.62
CA LEU A 501 -8.66 2.53 10.99
C LEU A 501 -9.53 2.31 9.74
N LEU A 502 -10.81 2.72 9.74
CA LEU A 502 -11.63 2.69 8.52
C LEU A 502 -11.03 3.57 7.42
N GLY A 503 -10.51 4.75 7.77
CA GLY A 503 -9.80 5.63 6.84
C GLY A 503 -8.53 4.99 6.27
N LEU A 504 -7.69 4.39 7.12
CA LEU A 504 -6.48 3.68 6.69
C LEU A 504 -6.80 2.48 5.77
N PHE A 505 -7.89 1.76 6.08
CA PHE A 505 -8.41 0.70 5.21
C PHE A 505 -8.83 1.24 3.83
N ILE A 506 -9.61 2.33 3.81
CA ILE A 506 -10.04 2.99 2.57
C ILE A 506 -8.81 3.45 1.77
N ASN A 507 -7.85 4.13 2.40
CA ASN A 507 -6.65 4.62 1.73
C ASN A 507 -5.88 3.48 1.04
N GLY A 508 -5.50 2.45 1.80
CA GLY A 508 -4.68 1.37 1.25
C GLY A 508 -5.37 0.62 0.11
N VAL A 509 -6.65 0.29 0.26
CA VAL A 509 -7.41 -0.41 -0.79
C VAL A 509 -7.71 0.48 -1.99
N ALA A 510 -8.04 1.76 -1.81
CA ALA A 510 -8.30 2.68 -2.92
C ALA A 510 -7.03 2.94 -3.75
N ARG A 511 -5.89 3.21 -3.09
CA ARG A 511 -4.61 3.56 -3.71
C ARG A 511 -3.86 2.34 -4.25
N TRP A 512 -3.68 1.30 -3.45
CA TRP A 512 -2.83 0.14 -3.75
C TRP A 512 -3.63 -1.12 -4.11
N GLY A 513 -4.84 -1.28 -3.57
CA GLY A 513 -5.65 -2.47 -3.74
C GLY A 513 -5.39 -3.51 -2.64
N PHE A 514 -5.78 -4.76 -2.91
CA PHE A 514 -5.61 -5.87 -1.98
C PHE A 514 -4.25 -6.54 -2.18
N ALA A 515 -3.19 -5.87 -1.72
CA ALA A 515 -1.83 -6.42 -1.71
C ALA A 515 -1.71 -7.63 -0.77
N SER A 516 -0.76 -8.54 -1.02
CA SER A 516 -0.65 -9.77 -0.22
C SER A 516 -0.26 -9.48 1.24
N ILE A 517 -0.59 -10.41 2.12
CA ILE A 517 -0.07 -10.46 3.50
C ILE A 517 1.28 -11.20 3.57
N VAL A 518 1.57 -12.03 2.56
CA VAL A 518 2.84 -12.76 2.39
C VAL A 518 3.41 -12.49 1.00
N GLU A 519 4.65 -12.03 0.94
CA GLU A 519 5.33 -11.66 -0.29
C GLU A 519 6.65 -12.42 -0.46
N LEU A 520 7.10 -12.57 -1.71
CA LEU A 520 8.40 -13.16 -2.01
C LEU A 520 9.53 -12.26 -1.46
N PRO A 521 10.63 -12.81 -0.93
CA PRO A 521 11.80 -12.04 -0.50
C PRO A 521 12.28 -11.03 -1.56
N THR A 522 12.22 -11.41 -2.84
CA THR A 522 12.66 -10.56 -3.96
C THR A 522 11.64 -9.48 -4.38
N GLU A 523 10.44 -9.45 -3.80
CA GLU A 523 9.54 -8.29 -3.88
C GLU A 523 9.83 -7.28 -2.76
N LEU A 524 10.30 -7.75 -1.60
CA LEU A 524 10.69 -6.90 -0.47
C LEU A 524 12.07 -6.25 -0.66
N LEU A 525 13.00 -6.94 -1.32
CA LEU A 525 14.35 -6.46 -1.55
C LEU A 525 14.48 -5.49 -2.74
N LYS A 526 13.44 -5.29 -3.57
CA LYS A 526 13.48 -4.34 -4.72
C LYS A 526 13.95 -2.95 -4.29
N GLY A 527 15.00 -2.44 -4.95
CA GLY A 527 15.65 -1.20 -4.56
C GLY A 527 16.38 -1.24 -3.21
N THR A 528 16.90 -2.39 -2.79
CA THR A 528 17.77 -2.56 -1.61
C THR A 528 18.78 -3.69 -1.80
N ALA A 529 19.93 -3.54 -1.16
CA ALA A 529 21.02 -4.49 -1.11
C ALA A 529 20.60 -5.82 -0.49
N GLN A 530 21.02 -6.90 -1.12
CA GLN A 530 20.83 -8.28 -0.69
C GLN A 530 21.97 -8.74 0.26
N HIS A 531 23.01 -7.91 0.39
CA HIS A 531 24.27 -8.19 1.11
C HIS A 531 25.03 -9.42 0.56
N SER A 532 24.89 -9.66 -0.73
CA SER A 532 25.57 -10.73 -1.46
C SER A 532 27.08 -10.55 -1.51
N LEU A 533 27.78 -11.61 -1.87
CA LEU A 533 29.15 -11.55 -2.35
C LEU A 533 29.27 -10.55 -3.51
N LEU A 534 30.38 -9.79 -3.52
CA LEU A 534 30.69 -8.79 -4.53
C LEU A 534 31.91 -9.27 -5.35
N PRO A 535 31.95 -9.08 -6.69
CA PRO A 535 33.09 -9.46 -7.50
C PRO A 535 34.41 -8.80 -7.06
N SER A 536 35.46 -9.60 -6.89
CA SER A 536 36.83 -9.11 -6.62
C SER A 536 37.56 -8.88 -7.95
N VAL A 537 37.38 -7.69 -8.52
CA VAL A 537 37.87 -7.34 -9.86
C VAL A 537 39.20 -6.61 -9.80
N SER A 538 40.18 -7.04 -10.59
CA SER A 538 41.46 -6.35 -10.77
C SER A 538 41.68 -5.91 -12.22
N VAL A 539 42.48 -4.86 -12.43
CA VAL A 539 42.86 -4.40 -13.78
C VAL A 539 44.12 -5.16 -14.21
N LEU A 540 44.08 -5.78 -15.38
CA LEU A 540 45.22 -6.50 -15.98
C LEU A 540 46.01 -5.62 -16.94
N ALA A 541 45.30 -4.82 -17.73
CA ALA A 541 45.89 -3.92 -18.71
C ALA A 541 45.05 -2.64 -18.80
N ILE A 542 45.72 -1.51 -18.98
CA ILE A 542 45.09 -0.20 -19.11
C ILE A 542 45.86 0.62 -20.14
N GLY A 543 45.12 1.26 -21.04
CA GLY A 543 45.64 2.22 -22.02
C GLY A 543 44.69 3.41 -22.14
N ALA A 544 44.93 4.29 -23.11
CA ALA A 544 44.05 5.44 -23.32
C ALA A 544 42.64 5.02 -23.82
N GLN A 545 42.58 4.00 -24.69
CA GLN A 545 41.36 3.62 -25.42
C GLN A 545 40.73 2.29 -24.95
N ASN A 546 41.38 1.54 -24.06
CA ASN A 546 40.88 0.28 -23.54
C ASN A 546 41.32 0.03 -22.09
N ILE A 547 40.51 -0.73 -21.36
CA ILE A 547 40.82 -1.22 -20.02
C ILE A 547 40.32 -2.66 -19.89
N THR A 548 41.21 -3.57 -19.49
CA THR A 548 40.97 -5.02 -19.37
C THR A 548 40.91 -5.42 -17.91
N PHE A 549 39.78 -5.99 -17.52
CA PHE A 549 39.49 -6.44 -16.16
C PHE A 549 39.61 -7.96 -16.05
N ASN A 550 40.21 -8.43 -14.95
CA ASN A 550 40.06 -9.79 -14.47
C ASN A 550 38.80 -9.89 -13.60
N MET A 551 37.87 -10.77 -13.98
CA MET A 551 36.64 -11.01 -13.22
C MET A 551 36.80 -12.12 -12.16
N GLY A 552 37.95 -12.78 -12.12
CA GLY A 552 38.19 -13.94 -11.27
C GLY A 552 37.58 -15.22 -11.83
N THR A 553 37.36 -16.20 -10.96
CA THR A 553 36.84 -17.51 -11.35
C THR A 553 35.32 -17.60 -11.32
N LEU A 554 34.74 -18.41 -12.22
CA LEU A 554 33.32 -18.78 -12.19
C LEU A 554 33.16 -20.33 -12.25
N PRO A 555 32.20 -20.92 -11.50
CA PRO A 555 31.18 -20.25 -10.69
C PRO A 555 31.69 -19.92 -9.29
N VAL A 556 30.96 -19.07 -8.56
CA VAL A 556 31.24 -18.75 -7.16
C VAL A 556 30.02 -19.06 -6.30
N PHE A 557 30.21 -19.71 -5.16
CA PHE A 557 29.13 -19.99 -4.21
C PHE A 557 29.11 -18.96 -3.08
N ASP A 558 27.95 -18.34 -2.83
CA ASP A 558 27.74 -17.48 -1.67
C ASP A 558 27.08 -18.26 -0.53
N GLU A 559 27.89 -18.68 0.44
CA GLU A 559 27.46 -19.43 1.63
C GLU A 559 26.40 -18.69 2.46
N LYS A 560 26.32 -17.36 2.39
CA LYS A 560 25.39 -16.55 3.20
C LYS A 560 23.95 -16.60 2.67
N ILE A 561 23.82 -16.69 1.34
CA ILE A 561 22.53 -16.65 0.65
C ILE A 561 22.17 -18.05 0.09
N GLY A 562 23.13 -18.97 0.00
CA GLY A 562 22.95 -20.32 -0.52
C GLY A 562 22.82 -20.35 -2.05
N VAL A 563 23.41 -19.37 -2.74
CA VAL A 563 23.26 -19.17 -4.20
C VAL A 563 24.59 -19.39 -4.90
N THR A 564 24.56 -20.13 -6.00
CA THR A 564 25.68 -20.23 -6.94
C THR A 564 25.54 -19.15 -8.01
N TYR A 565 26.61 -18.40 -8.22
CA TYR A 565 26.75 -17.42 -9.28
C TYR A 565 27.51 -18.01 -10.47
N ASP A 566 26.90 -17.92 -11.64
CA ASP A 566 27.34 -18.50 -12.92
C ASP A 566 27.78 -17.44 -13.95
N GLY A 567 27.59 -16.15 -13.65
CA GLY A 567 28.01 -15.05 -14.52
C GLY A 567 28.37 -13.76 -13.78
N VAL A 568 28.72 -12.72 -14.55
CA VAL A 568 29.02 -11.36 -14.09
C VAL A 568 28.32 -10.33 -14.99
N SER A 569 27.72 -9.32 -14.36
CA SER A 569 27.17 -8.13 -15.01
C SER A 569 28.06 -6.91 -14.74
N VAL A 570 28.23 -6.06 -15.75
CA VAL A 570 28.95 -4.77 -15.60
C VAL A 570 28.07 -3.60 -16.01
N LEU A 571 27.94 -2.63 -15.10
CA LEU A 571 27.46 -1.29 -15.41
C LEU A 571 28.63 -0.43 -15.85
N VAL A 572 28.48 0.26 -16.98
CA VAL A 572 29.33 1.40 -17.36
C VAL A 572 28.43 2.63 -17.46
N ASN A 573 28.74 3.67 -16.69
CA ASN A 573 27.95 4.90 -16.60
C ASN A 573 26.48 4.67 -16.22
N ASP A 574 26.22 3.85 -15.19
CA ASP A 574 24.87 3.49 -14.72
C ASP A 574 24.00 2.72 -15.76
N VAL A 575 24.62 2.26 -16.86
CA VAL A 575 23.97 1.43 -17.90
C VAL A 575 24.63 0.05 -17.94
N GLU A 576 23.83 -1.01 -17.94
CA GLU A 576 24.31 -2.37 -18.11
C GLU A 576 24.90 -2.55 -19.52
N ARG A 577 26.22 -2.78 -19.62
CA ARG A 577 26.92 -2.92 -20.92
C ARG A 577 27.44 -4.32 -21.19
N PHE A 578 27.54 -5.15 -20.16
CA PHE A 578 28.03 -6.52 -20.28
C PHE A 578 27.25 -7.45 -19.37
N ARG A 579 26.99 -8.65 -19.87
CA ARG A 579 26.67 -9.86 -19.11
C ARG A 579 27.51 -10.98 -19.72
N GLY A 580 28.27 -11.69 -18.90
CA GLY A 580 29.04 -12.86 -19.32
C GLY A 580 28.76 -14.03 -18.39
N PHE A 581 28.60 -15.22 -18.96
CA PHE A 581 28.29 -16.46 -18.23
C PHE A 581 29.39 -17.50 -18.43
N ARG A 582 29.47 -18.48 -17.53
CA ARG A 582 30.51 -19.52 -17.55
C ARG A 582 30.37 -20.51 -18.72
N ASP A 583 29.13 -20.77 -19.14
CA ASP A 583 28.75 -21.79 -20.12
C ASP A 583 28.94 -21.34 -21.58
N ASP A 584 28.89 -20.03 -21.84
CA ASP A 584 29.21 -19.44 -23.15
C ASP A 584 30.54 -18.67 -23.09
N LEU A 585 31.56 -19.21 -23.75
CA LEU A 585 32.90 -18.61 -23.81
C LEU A 585 32.96 -17.36 -24.71
N SER A 586 31.98 -17.12 -25.57
CA SER A 586 32.00 -15.99 -26.53
C SER A 586 31.89 -14.61 -25.87
N TYR A 587 31.51 -14.55 -24.60
CA TYR A 587 31.47 -13.32 -23.81
C TYR A 587 32.86 -12.83 -23.34
N TRP A 588 33.90 -13.66 -23.42
CA TRP A 588 35.16 -13.41 -22.71
C TRP A 588 36.35 -13.23 -23.67
N ASP A 589 37.28 -12.36 -23.30
CA ASP A 589 38.49 -12.13 -24.10
C ASP A 589 39.50 -13.26 -23.93
N GLY A 590 39.83 -13.94 -25.04
CA GLY A 590 41.02 -14.78 -25.16
C GLY A 590 40.72 -16.28 -25.27
N GLU A 591 41.13 -16.88 -26.41
CA GLU A 591 41.00 -18.32 -26.68
C GLU A 591 41.82 -19.22 -25.72
N GLY A 592 42.77 -18.64 -24.98
CA GLY A 592 43.77 -19.38 -24.19
C GLY A 592 43.43 -19.69 -22.73
N LEU A 593 42.29 -19.24 -22.19
CA LEU A 593 41.90 -19.47 -20.78
C LEU A 593 40.97 -20.69 -20.58
N VAL A 594 40.75 -21.48 -21.65
CA VAL A 594 39.96 -22.72 -21.61
C VAL A 594 40.56 -23.71 -20.60
N GLY A 595 39.88 -23.88 -19.47
CA GLY A 595 40.27 -24.79 -18.39
C GLY A 595 40.94 -24.15 -17.18
N THR A 596 41.38 -22.88 -17.24
CA THR A 596 41.86 -22.16 -16.03
C THR A 596 40.72 -21.67 -15.15
N GLY A 597 39.53 -21.48 -15.75
CA GLY A 597 38.32 -21.01 -15.08
C GLY A 597 38.31 -19.53 -14.70
N ASN A 598 39.38 -18.78 -15.03
CA ASN A 598 39.52 -17.36 -14.72
C ASN A 598 39.18 -16.50 -15.95
N TYR A 599 38.28 -15.52 -15.81
CA TYR A 599 37.64 -14.83 -16.94
C TYR A 599 38.03 -13.36 -17.08
N THR A 600 38.13 -12.89 -18.32
CA THR A 600 38.63 -11.55 -18.68
C THR A 600 37.72 -10.79 -19.63
N TRP A 601 37.59 -9.48 -19.43
CA TRP A 601 36.75 -8.61 -20.27
C TRP A 601 37.36 -7.21 -20.45
N THR A 602 37.37 -6.74 -21.69
CA THR A 602 37.99 -5.49 -22.14
C THR A 602 36.93 -4.49 -22.59
N TRP A 603 36.79 -3.40 -21.84
CA TRP A 603 36.02 -2.25 -22.28
C TRP A 603 36.81 -1.39 -23.27
N LYS A 604 36.17 -0.94 -24.34
CA LYS A 604 36.74 0.00 -25.33
C LYS A 604 36.08 1.37 -25.17
N ARG A 605 36.87 2.44 -25.20
CA ARG A 605 36.41 3.82 -24.95
C ARG A 605 35.63 4.36 -26.17
N HIS A 606 34.30 4.30 -26.11
CA HIS A 606 33.44 4.86 -27.16
C HIS A 606 33.40 6.41 -27.17
N HIS A 607 33.56 7.04 -26.00
CA HIS A 607 33.59 8.50 -25.84
C HIS A 607 34.70 8.91 -24.88
N LEU A 608 35.28 10.08 -25.10
CA LEU A 608 36.08 10.80 -24.10
C LEU A 608 35.23 11.12 -22.85
N GLY A 609 35.83 11.73 -21.82
CA GLY A 609 35.21 11.86 -20.50
C GLY A 609 35.47 10.63 -19.59
N ARG A 610 35.34 10.81 -18.27
CA ARG A 610 35.46 9.73 -17.26
C ARG A 610 34.52 8.55 -17.55
N LYS A 611 34.79 7.37 -16.99
CA LYS A 611 33.89 6.20 -17.07
C LYS A 611 33.73 5.56 -15.69
N TYR A 612 32.49 5.30 -15.30
CA TYR A 612 32.16 4.73 -13.99
C TYR A 612 31.78 3.25 -14.14
N PHE A 613 32.52 2.35 -13.48
CA PHE A 613 32.32 0.90 -13.59
C PHE A 613 31.79 0.32 -12.29
N ARG A 614 30.74 -0.51 -12.35
CA ARG A 614 30.27 -1.34 -11.23
C ARG A 614 30.10 -2.79 -11.69
N PHE A 615 30.43 -3.72 -10.81
CA PHE A 615 30.43 -5.16 -11.10
C PHE A 615 29.45 -5.86 -10.14
N ALA A 616 28.65 -6.80 -10.65
CA ALA A 616 27.83 -7.69 -9.84
C ALA A 616 27.96 -9.12 -10.35
N TYR A 617 27.86 -10.10 -9.45
CA TYR A 617 27.66 -11.49 -9.86
C TYR A 617 26.24 -11.68 -10.44
N MET A 618 26.05 -12.76 -11.21
CA MET A 618 24.75 -13.18 -11.75
C MET A 618 24.46 -14.62 -11.37
N SER A 619 23.19 -14.93 -11.16
CA SER A 619 22.66 -16.30 -11.09
C SER A 619 21.55 -16.40 -12.13
N GLY A 620 21.88 -16.96 -13.30
CA GLY A 620 21.05 -16.90 -14.50
C GLY A 620 20.64 -15.46 -14.85
N SER A 621 19.34 -15.20 -15.00
CA SER A 621 18.85 -13.87 -15.43
C SER A 621 18.89 -12.77 -14.36
N ARG A 622 19.24 -13.09 -13.10
CA ARG A 622 19.22 -12.15 -11.97
C ARG A 622 20.62 -11.68 -11.58
N THR A 623 20.77 -10.37 -11.38
CA THR A 623 21.99 -9.76 -10.80
C THR A 623 21.95 -9.79 -9.28
N ALA A 624 23.12 -10.01 -8.68
CA ALA A 624 23.41 -9.76 -7.27
C ALA A 624 23.63 -8.25 -7.02
N ASP A 625 24.10 -7.88 -5.82
CA ASP A 625 24.46 -6.49 -5.50
C ASP A 625 25.64 -6.02 -6.37
N PHE A 626 25.61 -4.74 -6.77
CA PHE A 626 26.70 -4.08 -7.47
C PHE A 626 27.74 -3.50 -6.51
N THR A 627 29.02 -3.58 -6.88
CA THR A 627 30.10 -2.86 -6.21
C THR A 627 29.90 -1.34 -6.29
N LYS A 628 30.48 -0.57 -5.36
CA LYS A 628 30.68 0.87 -5.60
C LYS A 628 31.45 1.11 -6.91
N ALA A 629 31.34 2.31 -7.46
CA ALA A 629 31.99 2.63 -8.71
C ALA A 629 33.51 2.70 -8.56
N GLY A 630 34.22 1.95 -9.42
CA GLY A 630 35.57 2.31 -9.84
C GLY A 630 35.51 3.36 -10.95
N ILE A 631 36.54 4.18 -11.06
CA ILE A 631 36.57 5.31 -12.01
C ILE A 631 37.78 5.18 -12.92
N TRP A 632 37.54 5.12 -14.23
CA TRP A 632 38.57 5.32 -15.24
C TRP A 632 38.56 6.78 -15.67
N THR A 633 39.69 7.48 -15.57
CA THR A 633 39.77 8.93 -15.79
C THR A 633 39.73 9.30 -17.27
N GLU A 634 39.85 10.59 -17.56
CA GLU A 634 40.08 11.10 -18.92
C GLU A 634 41.52 10.87 -19.37
N ASP A 635 42.45 11.04 -18.44
CA ASP A 635 43.90 10.89 -18.59
C ASP A 635 44.32 9.42 -18.80
N GLY A 636 43.49 8.49 -18.33
CA GLY A 636 43.65 7.03 -18.53
C GLY A 636 43.84 6.22 -17.26
N ASP A 637 43.99 6.88 -16.10
CA ASP A 637 44.20 6.24 -14.80
C ASP A 637 42.98 5.48 -14.27
N TRP A 638 43.23 4.48 -13.43
CA TRP A 638 42.19 3.73 -12.71
C TRP A 638 42.19 4.06 -11.21
N ILE A 639 41.05 4.55 -10.73
CA ILE A 639 40.75 4.70 -9.31
C ILE A 639 39.90 3.48 -8.91
N ALA A 640 40.46 2.65 -8.04
CA ALA A 640 39.80 1.45 -7.55
C ALA A 640 38.48 1.76 -6.82
N MET A 641 37.52 0.84 -6.94
CA MET A 641 36.26 0.91 -6.21
C MET A 641 36.46 0.84 -4.70
N LYS A 642 35.63 1.58 -3.94
CA LYS A 642 35.62 1.53 -2.47
C LYS A 642 34.84 0.30 -1.99
N ASP A 643 35.19 -0.23 -0.82
CA ASP A 643 34.57 -1.45 -0.28
C ASP A 643 33.04 -1.35 -0.12
N GLY A 644 32.35 -2.45 -0.42
CA GLY A 644 30.90 -2.61 -0.26
C GLY A 644 30.06 -2.22 -1.49
N THR A 645 28.76 -2.43 -1.34
CA THR A 645 27.77 -2.28 -2.42
C THR A 645 27.45 -0.81 -2.77
N SER A 646 27.07 -0.56 -4.03
CA SER A 646 26.45 0.67 -4.52
C SER A 646 24.95 0.74 -4.33
N ASP A 647 24.29 -0.35 -3.95
CA ASP A 647 22.84 -0.38 -3.84
C ASP A 647 22.38 0.26 -2.51
N PRO A 648 21.10 0.67 -2.40
CA PRO A 648 20.57 1.22 -1.15
C PRO A 648 20.67 0.16 -0.06
N GLN A 649 21.07 0.52 1.15
CA GLN A 649 21.05 -0.37 2.32
C GLN A 649 19.91 0.06 3.25
#